data_AF-H1VX70-F1
#
_entry.id   AF-H1VX70-F1
#
_cell.length_a   1.000
_cell.length_b   1.000
_cell.length_c   1.000
_cell.angle_alpha   90.00
_cell.angle_beta   90.00
_cell.angle_gamma   90.00
#
_symmetry.space_group_name_H-M   'P 1'
#
loop_
_entity.id
_entity.type
_entity.pdbx_description
1 polymer ?
#
loop_
_entity_poly.entity_id
_entity_poly.type
_entity_poly.pdbx_seq_one_letter_code
_entity_poly.pdbx_strand_id
1 'polypeptide(L)'
;MCVSKLLDVEEHVWSPMYGLKGNIDATVQVTMRDGKDVKTLTVPFEVKTGKHANSNHMAQTALYNLLLSDRYDLNIVYGILYYMETSQTMRIPTIRHELRHMIMQRNQLACHIRERSVQLPSMKRSKNMCGKCYAKTSCFIYHKLADGGDGETSGMDKGFDEVVKHLTPKHQEFFLKWENLLTKEEKETQKLKRELWTMVSQDREKVGRCFSDVIIEEGSWSEALGTSKINRFSYTFVKRAPNPSHSFLESQLAVGEPIVVSDEQGHFALALGYVTSVRKQRITVAVDRRLHNARIKQPGFDESDNQVFASIMEVVPEGCTADQSQGKIKQAPIRYRLDKDEFSNGMATVRNNLVQTMAEGVFGSREIRRAVVDLVPPRFKTAPTQYVVADRQSLNVDQHRAIEKVMSAEDYALVLGMPGTGKTTTIAHIIRALVSQGKSVLLTSYTHTAVDNILLKLKNDKTPVLRLGAPAKVHPEVQQFAILAGQPMNSFEQIKEAWHDTPIVATTCLGVGHALFNERTFDYCIVDEASQITLPICLGPIRMAKTFVLVGDHNQLPPLVQNEEAREGGLDVSLFKLLSDTHPDSVVNLEHQYRMCEDIMTLSNTLIYHGRLRCGTEELRFKKLDVPNMNAIKNLHYDSTSMLRLGTSKPFCTSMAESCCWLRDLIDSEARVRFVNTDTLQPLTREEAKGNRIVNPAEARIVVQLVESLLTVGVPDGEIGVMTHYRSQLSLLKHGLRGHVGVEMHTADRFQGRDKDVVILSLVRSNENCSIGELLKDWRRINVAFTRAKTKLLVIGSKNTLKGSGKAEMLSKFIGLMEERDWIYDLPPDALESHFFDDAATQLTASGISPNKGYT
;
A
#
# COMPACT_ATOMS: atom_id res chain seq x y z
N MET A 1 -18.14 47.82 5.72
CA MET A 1 -17.28 46.67 5.38
C MET A 1 -17.75 46.14 4.04
N CYS A 2 -16.86 46.02 3.06
CA CYS A 2 -17.17 45.51 1.72
C CYS A 2 -16.21 44.37 1.39
N VAL A 3 -16.74 43.21 1.00
CA VAL A 3 -15.92 42.11 0.46
C VAL A 3 -15.57 42.49 -0.98
N SER A 4 -14.32 42.84 -1.22
CA SER A 4 -13.88 43.42 -2.50
C SER A 4 -13.25 42.40 -3.44
N LYS A 5 -12.73 41.28 -2.92
CA LYS A 5 -12.06 40.25 -3.73
C LYS A 5 -12.12 38.88 -3.04
N LEU A 6 -12.28 37.82 -3.82
CA LEU A 6 -12.15 36.43 -3.36
C LEU A 6 -10.72 35.96 -3.63
N LEU A 7 -9.98 35.58 -2.59
CA LEU A 7 -8.58 35.19 -2.72
C LEU A 7 -8.45 33.67 -2.93
N ASP A 8 -9.17 32.87 -2.15
CA ASP A 8 -9.19 31.41 -2.25
C ASP A 8 -10.53 30.82 -1.75
N VAL A 9 -10.81 29.56 -2.11
CA VAL A 9 -12.05 28.83 -1.75
C VAL A 9 -11.70 27.46 -1.19
N GLU A 10 -12.43 27.06 -0.15
CA GLU A 10 -12.22 25.85 0.63
C GLU A 10 -10.76 25.74 1.11
N GLU A 11 -10.03 26.79 1.48
CA GLU A 11 -8.58 26.72 1.74
C GLU A 11 -8.23 25.75 2.90
N HIS A 12 -7.48 24.68 2.57
CA HIS A 12 -6.93 23.75 3.55
C HIS A 12 -5.63 24.29 4.14
N VAL A 13 -5.59 24.44 5.46
CA VAL A 13 -4.41 24.95 6.17
C VAL A 13 -4.00 23.97 7.26
N TRP A 14 -2.73 23.56 7.24
CA TRP A 14 -2.08 22.84 8.33
C TRP A 14 -1.07 23.76 8.98
N SER A 15 -1.24 24.02 10.28
CA SER A 15 -0.33 24.83 11.09
C SER A 15 0.39 23.96 12.12
N PRO A 16 1.64 23.56 11.85
CA PRO A 16 2.48 22.90 12.84
C PRO A 16 2.78 23.81 14.04
N MET A 17 2.86 25.14 13.81
CA MET A 17 3.10 26.14 14.87
C MET A 17 2.03 26.06 15.96
N TYR A 18 0.75 26.03 15.57
CA TYR A 18 -0.37 25.96 16.49
C TYR A 18 -0.90 24.55 16.72
N GLY A 19 -0.36 23.52 16.07
CA GLY A 19 -0.88 22.15 16.14
C GLY A 19 -2.35 22.08 15.72
N LEU A 20 -2.75 22.86 14.71
CA LEU A 20 -4.12 22.98 14.22
C LEU A 20 -4.15 22.66 12.72
N LYS A 21 -5.32 22.20 12.28
CA LYS A 21 -5.64 22.12 10.85
C LYS A 21 -7.09 22.54 10.64
N GLY A 22 -7.38 23.11 9.49
CA GLY A 22 -8.72 23.60 9.17
C GLY A 22 -9.00 23.64 7.68
N ASN A 23 -10.28 23.73 7.35
CA ASN A 23 -10.77 23.97 5.99
C ASN A 23 -11.62 25.24 6.01
N ILE A 24 -11.12 26.32 5.43
CA ILE A 24 -11.75 27.64 5.47
C ILE A 24 -12.64 27.77 4.24
N ASP A 25 -13.94 28.04 4.40
CA ASP A 25 -14.87 28.06 3.27
C ASP A 25 -14.43 29.05 2.17
N ALA A 26 -14.01 30.25 2.56
CA ALA A 26 -13.38 31.20 1.66
C ALA A 26 -12.38 32.12 2.37
N THR A 27 -11.32 32.49 1.67
CA THR A 27 -10.38 33.54 2.07
C THR A 27 -10.67 34.78 1.23
N VAL A 28 -10.98 35.91 1.87
CA VAL A 28 -11.46 37.11 1.17
C VAL A 28 -10.69 38.36 1.54
N GLN A 29 -10.61 39.28 0.59
CA GLN A 29 -10.15 40.64 0.81
C GLN A 29 -11.33 41.53 1.16
N VAL A 30 -11.18 42.31 2.21
CA VAL A 30 -12.23 43.17 2.74
C VAL A 30 -11.72 44.59 2.86
N THR A 31 -12.46 45.51 2.27
CA THR A 31 -12.22 46.95 2.41
C THR A 31 -13.11 47.50 3.52
N MET A 32 -12.49 48.10 4.53
CA MET A 32 -13.16 48.74 5.66
C MET A 32 -12.87 50.23 5.66
N ARG A 33 -13.88 51.03 6.02
CA ARG A 33 -13.70 52.43 6.44
C ARG A 33 -13.79 52.47 7.95
N ASP A 34 -12.76 53.01 8.58
CA ASP A 34 -12.75 53.37 9.99
C ASP A 34 -12.49 54.88 10.10
N GLY A 35 -13.56 55.66 10.28
CA GLY A 35 -13.49 57.12 10.18
C GLY A 35 -13.04 57.59 8.79
N LYS A 36 -11.86 58.23 8.71
CA LYS A 36 -11.25 58.74 7.46
C LYS A 36 -10.32 57.72 6.79
N ASP A 37 -9.90 56.67 7.50
CA ASP A 37 -8.92 55.71 7.00
C ASP A 37 -9.62 54.54 6.31
N VAL A 38 -9.10 54.17 5.14
CA VAL A 38 -9.55 53.00 4.38
C VAL A 38 -8.49 51.92 4.52
N LYS A 39 -8.88 50.79 5.13
CA LYS A 39 -8.00 49.63 5.28
C LYS A 39 -8.47 48.49 4.41
N THR A 40 -7.53 47.78 3.82
CA THR A 40 -7.77 46.57 3.05
C THR A 40 -7.14 45.40 3.79
N LEU A 41 -7.96 44.46 4.25
CA LEU A 41 -7.56 43.35 5.11
C LEU A 41 -7.89 42.01 4.45
N THR A 42 -7.05 41.02 4.69
CA THR A 42 -7.32 39.63 4.33
C THR A 42 -7.95 38.92 5.53
N VAL A 43 -9.10 38.27 5.36
CA VAL A 43 -9.85 37.64 6.45
C VAL A 43 -10.48 36.30 6.03
N PRO A 44 -10.68 35.36 6.96
CA PRO A 44 -11.45 34.16 6.72
C PRO A 44 -12.94 34.50 6.63
N PHE A 45 -13.66 33.79 5.77
CA PHE A 45 -15.09 33.87 5.59
C PHE A 45 -15.70 32.48 5.78
N GLU A 46 -16.42 32.29 6.88
CA GLU A 46 -17.09 31.03 7.26
C GLU A 46 -18.59 31.13 6.96
N VAL A 47 -19.14 30.09 6.33
CA VAL A 47 -20.55 29.99 5.94
C VAL A 47 -21.27 28.95 6.79
N LYS A 48 -22.46 29.31 7.31
CA LYS A 48 -23.34 28.39 8.05
C LYS A 48 -24.75 28.39 7.49
N THR A 49 -25.34 27.20 7.40
CA THR A 49 -26.71 27.00 6.92
C THR A 49 -27.76 27.11 8.03
N GLY A 50 -27.40 27.11 9.31
CA GLY A 50 -28.36 27.17 10.43
C GLY A 50 -28.94 28.57 10.70
N LYS A 51 -29.93 28.66 11.61
CA LYS A 51 -30.62 29.92 11.95
C LYS A 51 -29.99 30.75 13.07
N HIS A 52 -29.17 30.14 13.93
CA HIS A 52 -28.76 30.77 15.18
C HIS A 52 -27.24 30.78 15.37
N ALA A 53 -26.76 31.93 15.85
CA ALA A 53 -25.40 32.10 16.31
C ALA A 53 -25.09 31.12 17.44
N ASN A 54 -24.07 30.27 17.23
CA ASN A 54 -23.61 29.29 18.21
C ASN A 54 -22.18 29.66 18.63
N SER A 55 -21.85 29.54 19.92
CA SER A 55 -20.50 29.71 20.45
C SER A 55 -19.48 28.79 19.76
N ASN A 56 -19.88 27.59 19.34
CA ASN A 56 -19.03 26.69 18.57
C ASN A 56 -18.65 27.28 17.20
N HIS A 57 -19.59 27.96 16.52
CA HIS A 57 -19.31 28.58 15.22
C HIS A 57 -18.36 29.77 15.39
N MET A 58 -18.55 30.59 16.43
CA MET A 58 -17.64 31.70 16.74
C MET A 58 -16.23 31.20 17.08
N ALA A 59 -16.12 30.15 17.89
CA ALA A 59 -14.83 29.52 18.22
C ALA A 59 -14.12 28.98 16.96
N GLN A 60 -14.86 28.34 16.05
CA GLN A 60 -14.32 27.85 14.78
C GLN A 60 -13.75 29.00 13.93
N THR A 61 -14.53 30.08 13.73
CA THR A 61 -14.07 31.25 12.97
C THR A 61 -12.85 31.91 13.62
N ALA A 62 -12.81 32.03 14.95
CA ALA A 62 -11.66 32.57 15.66
C ALA A 62 -10.39 31.71 15.49
N LEU A 63 -10.52 30.38 15.44
CA LEU A 63 -9.39 29.48 15.13
C LEU A 63 -8.93 29.62 13.68
N TYR A 64 -9.81 29.92 12.73
CA TYR A 64 -9.42 30.23 11.36
C TYR A 64 -8.60 31.50 11.25
N ASN A 65 -8.83 32.50 12.11
CA ASN A 65 -7.96 33.67 12.16
C ASN A 65 -6.51 33.24 12.47
N LEU A 66 -6.29 32.36 13.45
CA LEU A 66 -4.95 31.83 13.77
C LEU A 66 -4.33 31.04 12.60
N LEU A 67 -5.13 30.21 11.93
CA LEU A 67 -4.67 29.41 10.80
C LEU A 67 -4.25 30.29 9.62
N LEU A 68 -5.04 31.31 9.28
CA LEU A 68 -4.67 32.25 8.22
C LEU A 68 -3.47 33.11 8.60
N SER A 69 -3.32 33.46 9.88
CA SER A 69 -2.14 34.20 10.33
C SER A 69 -0.84 33.46 10.02
N ASP A 70 -0.81 32.14 10.26
CA ASP A 70 0.33 31.26 9.93
C ASP A 70 0.47 31.03 8.42
N ARG A 71 -0.65 30.98 7.68
CA ARG A 71 -0.66 30.71 6.24
C ARG A 71 -0.14 31.87 5.39
N TYR A 72 -0.44 33.10 5.79
CA TYR A 72 -0.14 34.32 5.04
C TYR A 72 0.97 35.16 5.67
N ASP A 73 1.56 34.70 6.78
CA ASP A 73 2.50 35.46 7.61
C ASP A 73 1.96 36.87 7.94
N LEU A 74 0.71 36.92 8.42
CA LEU A 74 -0.03 38.15 8.66
C LEU A 74 -0.75 38.12 10.01
N ASN A 75 -1.00 39.29 10.59
CA ASN A 75 -1.90 39.39 11.74
C ASN A 75 -3.36 39.51 11.27
N ILE A 76 -4.13 38.42 11.41
CA ILE A 76 -5.55 38.40 11.07
C ILE A 76 -6.39 38.96 12.23
N VAL A 77 -6.93 40.17 12.04
CA VAL A 77 -7.61 40.95 13.09
C VAL A 77 -9.00 40.39 13.45
N TYR A 78 -9.75 39.91 12.45
CA TYR A 78 -11.07 39.31 12.63
C TYR A 78 -11.41 38.36 11.49
N GLY A 79 -12.41 37.51 11.70
CA GLY A 79 -13.03 36.68 10.67
C GLY A 79 -14.48 37.06 10.45
N ILE A 80 -15.04 36.66 9.32
CA ILE A 80 -16.44 36.87 8.99
C ILE A 80 -17.19 35.54 9.15
N LEU A 81 -18.31 35.57 9.87
CA LEU A 81 -19.24 34.45 10.00
C LEU A 81 -20.57 34.85 9.37
N TYR A 82 -21.00 34.11 8.35
CA TYR A 82 -22.20 34.39 7.57
C TYR A 82 -23.22 33.25 7.69
N TYR A 83 -24.45 33.59 8.08
CA TYR A 83 -25.58 32.67 8.12
C TYR A 83 -26.44 32.81 6.87
N MET A 84 -26.51 31.75 6.06
CA MET A 84 -27.22 31.79 4.77
C MET A 84 -28.73 32.00 4.93
N GLU A 85 -29.36 31.28 5.85
CA GLU A 85 -30.83 31.32 6.02
C GLU A 85 -31.32 32.69 6.52
N THR A 86 -30.54 33.37 7.37
CA THR A 86 -30.91 34.67 7.94
C THR A 86 -30.23 35.85 7.23
N SER A 87 -29.29 35.57 6.32
CA SER A 87 -28.39 36.56 5.72
C SER A 87 -27.66 37.43 6.75
N GLN A 88 -27.45 36.91 7.97
CA GLN A 88 -26.78 37.64 9.04
C GLN A 88 -25.26 37.50 8.91
N THR A 89 -24.56 38.64 8.86
CA THR A 89 -23.10 38.71 8.83
C THR A 89 -22.56 39.20 10.17
N MET A 90 -21.66 38.44 10.78
CA MET A 90 -21.02 38.78 12.05
C MET A 90 -19.51 38.88 11.88
N ARG A 91 -18.88 39.84 12.57
CA ARG A 91 -17.43 39.94 12.66
C ARG A 91 -17.00 39.27 13.96
N ILE A 92 -16.10 38.29 13.84
CA ILE A 92 -15.55 37.53 14.97
C ILE A 92 -14.12 38.04 15.23
N PRO A 93 -13.92 38.89 16.25
CA PRO A 93 -12.61 39.47 16.53
C PRO A 93 -11.64 38.43 17.09
N THR A 94 -10.34 38.65 16.84
CA THR A 94 -9.26 37.83 17.40
C THR A 94 -9.00 38.23 18.86
N ILE A 95 -9.76 37.66 19.79
CA ILE A 95 -9.64 37.94 21.22
C ILE A 95 -8.58 37.05 21.86
N ARG A 96 -7.46 37.65 22.30
CA ARG A 96 -6.29 36.91 22.82
C ARG A 96 -6.60 35.96 23.98
N HIS A 97 -7.47 36.34 24.90
CA HIS A 97 -7.80 35.49 26.05
C HIS A 97 -8.65 34.27 25.66
N GLU A 98 -9.57 34.42 24.70
CA GLU A 98 -10.37 33.31 24.15
C GLU A 98 -9.48 32.34 23.37
N LEU A 99 -8.61 32.86 22.50
CA LEU A 99 -7.62 32.06 21.76
C LEU A 99 -6.72 31.28 22.72
N ARG A 100 -6.20 31.93 23.77
CA ARG A 100 -5.40 31.25 24.79
C ARG A 100 -6.16 30.08 25.40
N HIS A 101 -7.42 30.28 25.78
CA HIS A 101 -8.25 29.21 26.35
C HIS A 101 -8.49 28.07 25.33
N MET A 102 -8.79 28.39 24.07
CA MET A 102 -8.97 27.40 23.01
C MET A 102 -7.69 26.59 22.75
N ILE A 103 -6.52 27.23 22.76
CA ILE A 103 -5.23 26.52 22.64
C ILE A 103 -4.97 25.63 23.85
N MET A 104 -5.33 26.06 25.07
CA MET A 104 -5.24 25.21 26.26
C MET A 104 -6.14 23.96 26.14
N GLN A 105 -7.38 24.12 25.66
CA GLN A 105 -8.28 22.99 25.40
C GLN A 105 -7.74 22.07 24.29
N ARG A 106 -7.17 22.64 23.22
CA ARG A 106 -6.47 21.88 22.18
C ARG A 106 -5.31 21.08 22.74
N ASN A 107 -4.51 21.66 23.64
CA ASN A 107 -3.39 20.98 24.28
C ASN A 107 -3.87 19.80 25.14
N GLN A 108 -4.94 19.97 25.91
CA GLN A 108 -5.54 18.87 26.67
C GLN A 108 -5.99 17.73 25.75
N LEU A 109 -6.69 18.06 24.66
CA LEU A 109 -7.09 17.08 23.65
C LEU A 109 -5.86 16.37 23.02
N ALA A 110 -4.80 17.12 22.70
CA ALA A 110 -3.58 16.57 22.14
C ALA A 110 -2.87 15.61 23.12
N CYS A 111 -2.84 15.91 24.41
CA CYS A 111 -2.32 15.00 25.43
C CYS A 111 -3.11 13.68 25.45
N HIS A 112 -4.44 13.73 25.48
CA HIS A 112 -5.27 12.53 25.43
C HIS A 112 -5.09 11.72 24.14
N ILE A 113 -4.92 12.38 22.99
CA ILE A 113 -4.64 11.69 21.72
C ILE A 113 -3.26 11.03 21.73
N ARG A 114 -2.24 11.71 22.28
CA ARG A 114 -0.86 11.20 22.37
C ARG A 114 -0.75 10.02 23.34
N GLU A 115 -1.40 10.14 24.49
CA GLU A 115 -1.34 9.19 25.60
C GLU A 115 -2.44 8.13 25.54
N ARG A 116 -3.10 7.96 24.38
CA ARG A 116 -4.22 7.02 24.13
C ARG A 116 -4.05 5.61 24.69
N SER A 117 -2.84 5.18 25.01
CA SER A 117 -2.57 3.94 25.74
C SER A 117 -3.00 3.95 27.21
N VAL A 118 -3.46 5.07 27.80
CA VAL A 118 -3.70 5.17 29.25
C VAL A 118 -5.17 5.43 29.64
N GLN A 119 -5.96 6.24 28.93
CA GLN A 119 -7.41 6.41 29.15
C GLN A 119 -7.99 7.51 28.23
N LEU A 120 -9.27 7.39 27.86
CA LEU A 120 -10.03 8.50 27.27
C LEU A 120 -10.31 9.59 28.33
N PRO A 121 -10.68 10.82 27.92
CA PRO A 121 -11.16 11.81 28.88
C PRO A 121 -12.33 11.28 29.70
N SER A 122 -12.43 11.72 30.95
CA SER A 122 -13.50 11.29 31.84
C SER A 122 -14.89 11.64 31.27
N MET A 123 -15.86 10.78 31.57
CA MET A 123 -17.25 10.98 31.19
C MET A 123 -17.76 12.31 31.74
N LYS A 124 -18.49 13.08 30.91
CA LYS A 124 -19.10 14.36 31.35
C LYS A 124 -20.20 14.19 32.40
N ARG A 125 -20.74 12.97 32.58
CA ARG A 125 -21.82 12.64 33.53
C ARG A 125 -23.05 13.56 33.43
N SER A 126 -23.34 14.06 32.22
CA SER A 126 -24.45 14.98 31.97
C SER A 126 -25.53 14.29 31.16
N LYS A 127 -26.68 13.99 31.78
CA LYS A 127 -27.78 13.25 31.13
C LYS A 127 -28.24 13.88 29.82
N ASN A 128 -28.34 15.21 29.75
CA ASN A 128 -28.74 15.91 28.53
C ASN A 128 -27.66 15.85 27.43
N MET A 129 -26.40 16.14 27.76
CA MET A 129 -25.32 16.12 26.77
C MET A 129 -24.99 14.70 26.29
N CYS A 130 -24.87 13.75 27.22
CA CYS A 130 -24.59 12.35 26.92
C CYS A 130 -25.76 11.68 26.19
N GLY A 131 -27.00 12.04 26.52
CA GLY A 131 -28.20 11.54 25.84
C GLY A 131 -28.30 11.96 24.37
N LYS A 132 -27.80 13.15 24.01
CA LYS A 132 -27.78 13.69 22.64
C LYS A 132 -26.43 13.52 21.92
N CYS A 133 -25.48 12.83 22.55
CA CYS A 133 -24.13 12.68 21.99
C CYS A 133 -24.15 11.70 20.82
N TYR A 134 -23.66 12.13 19.65
CA TYR A 134 -23.53 11.26 18.47
C TYR A 134 -22.62 10.05 18.72
N ALA A 135 -21.66 10.17 19.66
CA ALA A 135 -20.71 9.14 20.02
C ALA A 135 -21.17 8.28 21.22
N LYS A 136 -22.44 8.39 21.67
CA LYS A 136 -22.96 7.74 22.89
C LYS A 136 -22.60 6.25 22.96
N THR A 137 -22.93 5.47 21.93
CA THR A 137 -22.71 4.01 21.93
C THR A 137 -21.21 3.67 22.02
N SER A 138 -20.38 4.27 21.17
CA SER A 138 -18.92 4.04 21.20
C SER A 138 -18.31 4.46 22.54
N CYS A 139 -18.74 5.60 23.07
CA CYS A 139 -18.29 6.13 24.35
C CYS A 139 -18.64 5.18 25.50
N PHE A 140 -19.85 4.61 25.51
CA PHE A 140 -20.26 3.65 26.54
C PHE A 140 -19.51 2.33 26.44
N ILE A 141 -19.26 1.84 25.23
CA ILE A 141 -18.45 0.64 24.99
C ILE A 141 -17.03 0.84 25.54
N TYR A 142 -16.37 1.95 25.20
CA TYR A 142 -15.04 2.25 25.75
C TYR A 142 -15.08 2.39 27.27
N HIS A 143 -16.07 3.09 27.82
CA HIS A 143 -16.16 3.23 29.27
C HIS A 143 -16.35 1.88 29.98
N LYS A 144 -17.16 0.98 29.41
CA LYS A 144 -17.38 -0.36 29.97
C LYS A 144 -16.14 -1.25 29.85
N LEU A 145 -15.53 -1.30 28.66
CA LEU A 145 -14.48 -2.26 28.35
C LEU A 145 -13.07 -1.77 28.72
N ALA A 146 -12.78 -0.48 28.52
CA ALA A 146 -11.46 0.09 28.78
C ALA A 146 -11.34 0.68 30.19
N ASP A 147 -12.35 1.43 30.64
CA ASP A 147 -12.28 2.10 31.96
C ASP A 147 -12.86 1.24 33.10
N GLY A 148 -13.52 0.12 32.78
CA GLY A 148 -14.20 -0.71 33.78
C GLY A 148 -15.45 -0.05 34.38
N GLY A 149 -16.00 0.97 33.72
CA GLY A 149 -17.12 1.76 34.21
C GLY A 149 -18.48 1.06 34.13
N ASP A 150 -19.44 1.62 34.85
CA ASP A 150 -20.81 1.16 35.00
C ASP A 150 -21.85 2.31 34.88
N GLY A 151 -23.11 1.99 35.13
CA GLY A 151 -24.21 2.97 35.11
C GLY A 151 -23.96 4.16 36.04
N GLU A 152 -23.36 3.94 37.21
CA GLU A 152 -23.09 4.99 38.20
C GLU A 152 -21.90 5.86 37.76
N THR A 153 -20.77 5.26 37.38
CA THR A 153 -19.58 6.00 36.97
C THR A 153 -19.79 6.81 35.69
N SER A 154 -20.71 6.37 34.83
CA SER A 154 -21.12 7.07 33.62
C SER A 154 -22.06 8.25 33.87
N GLY A 155 -22.79 8.28 34.99
CA GLY A 155 -23.85 9.24 35.30
C GLY A 155 -25.13 9.07 34.44
N MET A 156 -25.26 7.91 33.77
CA MET A 156 -26.37 7.59 32.86
C MET A 156 -27.24 6.43 33.36
N ASP A 157 -26.82 5.77 34.44
CA ASP A 157 -27.56 4.72 35.16
C ASP A 157 -28.06 3.62 34.19
N LYS A 158 -29.36 3.29 34.25
CA LYS A 158 -30.01 2.31 33.37
C LYS A 158 -29.77 2.55 31.88
N GLY A 159 -29.69 3.82 31.46
CA GLY A 159 -29.47 4.16 30.05
C GLY A 159 -28.08 3.78 29.54
N PHE A 160 -27.12 3.58 30.44
CA PHE A 160 -25.81 2.99 30.12
C PHE A 160 -25.90 1.46 30.06
N ASP A 161 -26.44 0.84 31.12
CA ASP A 161 -26.50 -0.62 31.23
C ASP A 161 -27.26 -1.26 30.08
N GLU A 162 -28.35 -0.64 29.62
CA GLU A 162 -29.13 -1.13 28.46
C GLU A 162 -28.29 -1.23 27.17
N VAL A 163 -27.32 -0.34 26.99
CA VAL A 163 -26.47 -0.27 25.78
C VAL A 163 -25.33 -1.27 25.82
N VAL A 164 -24.88 -1.68 27.01
CA VAL A 164 -23.67 -2.51 27.17
C VAL A 164 -23.89 -3.85 27.89
N LYS A 165 -25.11 -4.17 28.33
CA LYS A 165 -25.44 -5.40 29.08
C LYS A 165 -25.06 -6.70 28.38
N HIS A 166 -24.95 -6.71 27.05
CA HIS A 166 -24.56 -7.88 26.26
C HIS A 166 -23.04 -8.13 26.28
N LEU A 167 -22.25 -7.20 26.80
CA LEU A 167 -20.80 -7.30 26.85
C LEU A 167 -20.33 -8.18 28.02
N THR A 168 -19.42 -9.10 27.73
CA THR A 168 -18.89 -10.09 28.67
C THR A 168 -17.41 -9.81 28.99
N PRO A 169 -16.83 -10.43 30.03
CA PRO A 169 -15.39 -10.34 30.30
C PRO A 169 -14.52 -10.82 29.11
N LYS A 170 -14.96 -11.82 28.34
CA LYS A 170 -14.27 -12.26 27.12
C LYS A 170 -14.24 -11.16 26.05
N HIS A 171 -15.35 -10.45 25.87
CA HIS A 171 -15.41 -9.31 24.95
C HIS A 171 -14.44 -8.19 25.38
N GLN A 172 -14.32 -7.96 26.70
CA GLN A 172 -13.38 -7.00 27.26
C GLN A 172 -11.93 -7.36 26.99
N GLU A 173 -11.53 -8.60 27.29
CA GLU A 173 -10.17 -9.09 27.04
C GLU A 173 -9.78 -8.96 25.56
N PHE A 174 -10.68 -9.39 24.66
CA PHE A 174 -10.49 -9.25 23.23
C PHE A 174 -10.34 -7.79 22.79
N PHE A 175 -11.25 -6.91 23.23
CA PHE A 175 -11.23 -5.49 22.86
C PHE A 175 -9.93 -4.81 23.33
N LEU A 176 -9.56 -5.01 24.59
CA LEU A 176 -8.35 -4.44 25.18
C LEU A 176 -7.08 -4.94 24.50
N LYS A 177 -7.00 -6.23 24.19
CA LYS A 177 -5.87 -6.81 23.46
C LYS A 177 -5.69 -6.10 22.13
N TRP A 178 -6.70 -6.12 21.26
CA TRP A 178 -6.55 -5.57 19.91
C TRP A 178 -6.38 -4.05 19.90
N GLU A 179 -7.04 -3.32 20.79
CA GLU A 179 -6.86 -1.86 20.90
C GLU A 179 -5.44 -1.48 21.33
N ASN A 180 -4.83 -2.25 22.25
CA ASN A 180 -3.44 -2.06 22.66
C ASN A 180 -2.47 -2.33 21.50
N LEU A 181 -2.63 -3.46 20.80
CA LEU A 181 -1.78 -3.80 19.64
C LEU A 181 -1.88 -2.75 18.52
N LEU A 182 -3.09 -2.28 18.19
CA LEU A 182 -3.28 -1.20 17.22
C LEU A 182 -2.63 0.12 17.68
N THR A 183 -2.67 0.40 18.98
CA THR A 183 -2.02 1.59 19.55
C THR A 183 -0.51 1.50 19.45
N LYS A 184 0.09 0.33 19.65
CA LYS A 184 1.53 0.10 19.44
C LYS A 184 1.93 0.26 17.98
N GLU A 185 1.17 -0.32 17.05
CA GLU A 185 1.42 -0.17 15.60
C GLU A 185 1.28 1.29 15.13
N GLU A 186 0.25 2.00 15.60
CA GLU A 186 0.06 3.40 15.25
C GLU A 186 1.20 4.29 15.78
N LYS A 187 1.79 3.98 16.95
CA LYS A 187 2.94 4.72 17.49
C LYS A 187 4.14 4.72 16.53
N GLU A 188 4.40 3.62 15.81
CA GLU A 188 5.45 3.59 14.78
C GLU A 188 5.11 4.50 13.59
N THR A 189 3.87 4.45 13.11
CA THR A 189 3.41 5.33 12.02
C THR A 189 3.47 6.81 12.43
N GLN A 190 3.20 7.13 13.70
CA GLN A 190 3.26 8.50 14.23
C GLN A 190 4.70 9.05 14.25
N LYS A 191 5.75 8.21 14.36
CA LYS A 191 7.14 8.68 14.25
C LYS A 191 7.39 9.27 12.85
N LEU A 192 6.93 8.58 11.81
CA LEU A 192 7.07 9.00 10.42
C LEU A 192 6.29 10.29 10.13
N LYS A 193 5.05 10.40 10.62
CA LYS A 193 4.22 11.62 10.48
C LYS A 193 4.92 12.87 11.03
N ARG A 194 5.61 12.75 12.16
CA ARG A 194 6.34 13.88 12.78
C ARG A 194 7.48 14.37 11.90
N GLU A 195 8.17 13.46 11.21
CA GLU A 195 9.29 13.81 10.33
C GLU A 195 8.88 14.82 9.24
N LEU A 196 7.60 14.88 8.82
CA LEU A 196 7.14 15.84 7.81
C LEU A 196 7.52 17.28 8.18
N TRP A 197 7.34 17.67 9.45
CA TRP A 197 7.61 19.01 9.97
C TRP A 197 8.81 19.09 10.91
N THR A 198 9.41 17.96 11.34
CA THR A 198 10.64 17.96 12.16
C THR A 198 11.92 17.67 11.39
N MET A 199 11.83 17.27 10.12
CA MET A 199 12.97 16.92 9.27
C MET A 199 13.00 17.79 8.01
N VAL A 200 14.17 18.31 7.67
CA VAL A 200 14.36 19.10 6.44
C VAL A 200 14.15 18.22 5.20
N SER A 201 13.65 18.83 4.12
CA SER A 201 13.29 18.14 2.87
C SER A 201 14.48 17.36 2.27
N GLN A 202 15.68 17.94 2.33
CA GLN A 202 16.92 17.32 1.84
C GLN A 202 17.26 16.02 2.56
N ASP A 203 17.08 15.96 3.88
CA ASP A 203 17.35 14.76 4.66
C ASP A 203 16.25 13.71 4.43
N ARG A 204 14.98 14.12 4.29
CA ARG A 204 13.88 13.20 3.93
C ARG A 204 14.06 12.61 2.52
N GLU A 205 14.67 13.34 1.60
CA GLU A 205 15.00 12.84 0.27
C GLU A 205 16.09 11.75 0.33
N LYS A 206 17.10 11.87 1.21
CA LYS A 206 18.14 10.83 1.39
C LYS A 206 17.56 9.47 1.81
N VAL A 207 16.43 9.46 2.54
CA VAL A 207 15.69 8.23 2.91
C VAL A 207 14.61 7.84 1.89
N GLY A 208 14.49 8.59 0.79
CA GLY A 208 13.62 8.30 -0.35
C GLY A 208 12.14 8.59 -0.15
N ARG A 209 11.75 9.41 0.85
CA ARG A 209 10.35 9.71 1.19
C ARG A 209 9.83 11.06 0.68
N CYS A 210 10.74 11.89 0.19
CA CYS A 210 10.46 13.26 -0.27
C CYS A 210 11.28 13.55 -1.53
N PHE A 211 10.78 14.45 -2.37
CA PHE A 211 11.59 15.18 -3.34
C PHE A 211 11.68 16.63 -2.93
N SER A 212 12.89 17.08 -2.54
CA SER A 212 13.15 18.48 -2.17
C SER A 212 13.42 19.36 -3.39
N ASP A 213 13.32 20.67 -3.26
CA ASP A 213 13.73 21.68 -4.26
C ASP A 213 13.25 21.38 -5.70
N VAL A 214 11.95 21.06 -5.83
CA VAL A 214 11.31 20.87 -7.13
C VAL A 214 10.51 22.11 -7.54
N ILE A 215 10.42 22.35 -8.84
CA ILE A 215 9.65 23.44 -9.43
C ILE A 215 8.63 22.88 -10.43
N ILE A 216 7.51 23.58 -10.59
CA ILE A 216 6.53 23.25 -11.62
C ILE A 216 7.15 23.57 -12.98
N GLU A 217 7.08 22.62 -13.91
CA GLU A 217 7.46 22.84 -15.29
C GLU A 217 6.46 23.80 -15.96
N GLU A 218 6.96 24.88 -16.57
CA GLU A 218 6.12 25.88 -17.22
C GLU A 218 5.20 25.26 -18.30
N GLY A 219 3.93 25.63 -18.29
CA GLY A 219 2.92 25.09 -19.22
C GLY A 219 2.50 23.64 -18.94
N SER A 220 3.02 22.97 -17.90
CA SER A 220 2.67 21.58 -17.59
C SER A 220 1.33 21.38 -16.88
N TRP A 221 0.66 22.47 -16.49
CA TRP A 221 -0.59 22.36 -15.75
C TRP A 221 -1.75 22.00 -16.68
N SER A 222 -2.66 21.16 -16.19
CA SER A 222 -3.91 20.87 -16.87
C SER A 222 -5.03 20.65 -15.86
N GLU A 223 -6.26 20.92 -16.29
CA GLU A 223 -7.46 20.74 -15.48
C GLU A 223 -8.38 19.75 -16.19
N ALA A 224 -8.67 18.62 -15.53
CA ALA A 224 -9.60 17.65 -16.08
C ALA A 224 -11.02 18.25 -16.05
N LEU A 225 -11.58 18.54 -17.22
CA LEU A 225 -12.97 18.96 -17.40
C LEU A 225 -13.81 17.69 -17.61
N GLY A 226 -14.67 17.35 -16.64
CA GLY A 226 -15.64 16.24 -16.77
C GLY A 226 -15.45 15.03 -15.85
N THR A 227 -14.37 14.97 -15.07
CA THR A 227 -14.18 13.95 -14.02
C THR A 227 -14.61 14.47 -12.64
N SER A 228 -14.78 13.54 -11.68
CA SER A 228 -15.05 13.84 -10.26
C SER A 228 -14.24 15.04 -9.74
N LYS A 229 -14.82 15.85 -8.85
CA LYS A 229 -14.15 17.00 -8.19
C LYS A 229 -12.84 16.64 -7.47
N ILE A 230 -12.54 15.35 -7.30
CA ILE A 230 -11.36 14.84 -6.58
C ILE A 230 -10.14 14.80 -7.51
N ASN A 231 -9.05 15.47 -7.12
CA ASN A 231 -7.76 15.55 -7.83
C ASN A 231 -7.83 16.07 -9.27
N ARG A 232 -8.53 17.19 -9.47
CA ARG A 232 -8.83 17.76 -10.79
C ARG A 232 -7.63 18.38 -11.49
N PHE A 233 -6.62 18.84 -10.74
CA PHE A 233 -5.49 19.61 -11.28
C PHE A 233 -4.26 18.73 -11.43
N SER A 234 -3.65 18.72 -12.60
CA SER A 234 -2.42 17.97 -12.86
C SER A 234 -1.24 18.92 -13.05
N TYR A 235 -0.10 18.59 -12.46
CA TYR A 235 1.15 19.36 -12.54
C TYR A 235 2.34 18.43 -12.77
N THR A 236 3.32 18.88 -13.56
CA THR A 236 4.61 18.19 -13.69
C THR A 236 5.70 18.96 -12.96
N PHE A 237 6.46 18.26 -12.13
CA PHE A 237 7.57 18.79 -11.36
C PHE A 237 8.91 18.30 -11.92
N VAL A 238 9.90 19.19 -11.87
CA VAL A 238 11.30 18.95 -12.23
C VAL A 238 12.22 19.47 -11.13
N LYS A 239 13.42 18.90 -11.02
CA LYS A 239 14.45 19.44 -10.12
C LYS A 239 14.91 20.80 -10.63
N ARG A 240 14.96 21.79 -9.73
CA ARG A 240 15.49 23.13 -10.05
C ARG A 240 16.95 23.07 -10.53
N ALA A 241 17.77 22.28 -9.83
CA ALA A 241 19.17 22.02 -10.18
C ALA A 241 19.35 20.52 -10.47
N PRO A 242 19.24 20.08 -11.73
CA PRO A 242 19.34 18.66 -12.09
C PRO A 242 20.77 18.16 -11.88
N ASN A 243 20.93 17.13 -11.05
CA ASN A 243 22.17 16.37 -10.93
C ASN A 243 22.10 15.16 -11.89
N PRO A 244 23.14 14.84 -12.70
CA PRO A 244 23.15 13.67 -13.58
C PRO A 244 22.91 12.33 -12.85
N SER A 245 23.19 12.25 -11.56
CA SER A 245 22.90 11.07 -10.73
C SER A 245 21.45 11.01 -10.20
N HIS A 246 20.68 12.09 -10.28
CA HIS A 246 19.32 12.13 -9.74
C HIS A 246 18.34 11.35 -10.63
N SER A 247 17.43 10.62 -9.98
CA SER A 247 16.35 9.89 -10.62
C SER A 247 15.11 9.87 -9.73
N PHE A 248 13.96 10.34 -10.23
CA PHE A 248 12.69 10.19 -9.52
C PHE A 248 12.25 8.71 -9.39
N LEU A 249 12.86 7.78 -10.13
CA LEU A 249 12.53 6.34 -10.09
C LEU A 249 13.11 5.61 -8.87
N GLU A 250 14.06 6.23 -8.15
CA GLU A 250 14.78 5.60 -7.03
C GLU A 250 14.14 5.89 -5.66
N SER A 251 12.96 6.51 -5.62
CA SER A 251 12.25 6.87 -4.38
C SER A 251 11.09 5.92 -4.03
N GLN A 252 10.46 6.17 -2.88
CA GLN A 252 9.24 5.48 -2.43
C GLN A 252 7.95 6.07 -3.03
N LEU A 253 8.05 7.14 -3.83
CA LEU A 253 6.94 7.83 -4.48
C LEU A 253 6.72 7.26 -5.88
N ALA A 254 6.02 6.13 -5.95
CA ALA A 254 5.63 5.47 -7.20
C ALA A 254 4.26 5.97 -7.70
N VAL A 255 3.92 5.63 -8.94
CA VAL A 255 2.58 5.91 -9.51
C VAL A 255 1.49 5.32 -8.60
N GLY A 256 0.48 6.14 -8.29
CA GLY A 256 -0.64 5.81 -7.41
C GLY A 256 -0.41 6.11 -5.92
N GLU A 257 0.81 6.48 -5.51
CA GLU A 257 1.10 6.84 -4.13
C GLU A 257 0.50 8.21 -3.78
N PRO A 258 -0.13 8.35 -2.59
CA PRO A 258 -0.65 9.62 -2.12
C PRO A 258 0.50 10.54 -1.68
N ILE A 259 0.35 11.83 -1.93
CA ILE A 259 1.36 12.85 -1.67
C ILE A 259 0.78 14.09 -1.02
N VAL A 260 1.65 14.82 -0.32
CA VAL A 260 1.42 16.15 0.21
C VAL A 260 2.35 17.11 -0.53
N VAL A 261 1.79 18.10 -1.20
CA VAL A 261 2.56 19.18 -1.85
C VAL A 261 2.70 20.33 -0.86
N SER A 262 3.93 20.70 -0.54
CA SER A 262 4.25 21.83 0.35
C SER A 262 5.29 22.74 -0.31
N ASP A 263 5.52 23.93 0.21
CA ASP A 263 6.67 24.74 -0.19
C ASP A 263 7.86 24.58 0.76
N GLU A 264 9.04 24.96 0.29
CA GLU A 264 10.29 24.94 1.08
C GLU A 264 10.36 26.09 2.11
N GLN A 265 9.35 26.97 2.17
CA GLN A 265 9.27 28.06 3.15
C GLN A 265 8.54 27.65 4.44
N GLY A 266 8.02 26.41 4.51
CA GLY A 266 7.36 25.88 5.69
C GLY A 266 5.83 25.92 5.62
N HIS A 267 5.25 26.23 4.47
CA HIS A 267 3.81 26.15 4.30
C HIS A 267 3.42 24.75 3.84
N PHE A 268 2.89 23.99 4.80
CA PHE A 268 2.53 22.60 4.60
C PHE A 268 1.15 22.44 3.96
N ALA A 269 0.99 21.33 3.22
CA ALA A 269 -0.28 20.90 2.64
C ALA A 269 -0.98 21.96 1.77
N LEU A 270 -0.23 22.53 0.81
CA LEU A 270 -0.80 23.40 -0.23
C LEU A 270 -1.86 22.67 -1.06
N ALA A 271 -1.58 21.41 -1.38
CA ALA A 271 -2.52 20.51 -2.01
C ALA A 271 -2.20 19.06 -1.62
N LEU A 272 -3.23 18.22 -1.65
CA LEU A 272 -3.13 16.78 -1.47
C LEU A 272 -3.39 16.11 -2.81
N GLY A 273 -2.73 14.99 -3.07
CA GLY A 273 -2.86 14.36 -4.37
C GLY A 273 -2.23 13.00 -4.46
N TYR A 274 -2.03 12.55 -5.70
CA TYR A 274 -1.40 11.27 -6.01
C TYR A 274 -0.44 11.43 -7.18
N VAL A 275 0.60 10.60 -7.20
CA VAL A 275 1.52 10.51 -8.34
C VAL A 275 0.81 9.81 -9.50
N THR A 276 0.80 10.43 -10.69
CA THR A 276 0.18 9.86 -11.90
C THR A 276 1.21 9.28 -12.87
N SER A 277 2.43 9.81 -12.89
CA SER A 277 3.51 9.35 -13.75
C SER A 277 4.87 9.69 -13.14
N VAL A 278 5.84 8.77 -13.25
CA VAL A 278 7.22 8.98 -12.81
C VAL A 278 8.17 8.63 -13.94
N ARG A 279 9.08 9.55 -14.27
CA ARG A 279 10.19 9.37 -15.21
C ARG A 279 11.49 9.81 -14.54
N LYS A 280 12.65 9.43 -15.09
CA LYS A 280 13.96 9.76 -14.48
C LYS A 280 14.11 11.23 -14.07
N GLN A 281 13.65 12.18 -14.88
CA GLN A 281 13.82 13.62 -14.67
C GLN A 281 12.50 14.39 -14.43
N ARG A 282 11.35 13.70 -14.38
CA ARG A 282 10.03 14.34 -14.29
C ARG A 282 9.09 13.51 -13.44
N ILE A 283 8.30 14.16 -12.60
CA ILE A 283 7.21 13.53 -11.86
C ILE A 283 5.92 14.32 -12.08
N THR A 284 4.86 13.63 -12.48
CA THR A 284 3.54 14.23 -12.70
C THR A 284 2.61 13.78 -11.59
N VAL A 285 1.82 14.72 -11.08
CA VAL A 285 0.92 14.51 -9.94
C VAL A 285 -0.44 15.11 -10.24
N ALA A 286 -1.49 14.47 -9.73
CA ALA A 286 -2.86 15.00 -9.73
C ALA A 286 -3.24 15.39 -8.31
N VAL A 287 -3.66 16.63 -8.10
CA VAL A 287 -3.92 17.25 -6.80
C VAL A 287 -5.32 17.85 -6.75
N ASP A 288 -5.86 17.92 -5.53
CA ASP A 288 -7.21 18.38 -5.22
C ASP A 288 -7.41 19.89 -5.45
N ARG A 289 -6.32 20.67 -5.45
CA ARG A 289 -6.34 22.14 -5.50
C ARG A 289 -5.35 22.72 -6.49
N ARG A 290 -5.64 23.93 -6.97
CA ARG A 290 -4.68 24.69 -7.77
C ARG A 290 -3.51 25.10 -6.88
N LEU A 291 -2.29 24.86 -7.36
CA LEU A 291 -1.06 25.36 -6.72
C LEU A 291 -0.77 26.83 -7.08
N HIS A 292 -1.77 27.57 -7.57
CA HIS A 292 -1.62 28.96 -8.01
C HIS A 292 -1.63 29.94 -6.84
N ASN A 293 -0.97 31.07 -7.05
CA ASN A 293 -0.38 31.88 -5.99
C ASN A 293 -1.35 32.86 -5.29
N ALA A 294 -2.37 32.35 -4.58
CA ALA A 294 -3.19 33.18 -3.67
C ALA A 294 -2.36 33.92 -2.60
N ARG A 295 -1.07 33.58 -2.43
CA ARG A 295 -0.11 34.20 -1.51
C ARG A 295 0.89 35.17 -2.16
N ILE A 296 0.83 35.42 -3.47
CA ILE A 296 1.65 36.47 -4.07
C ILE A 296 1.13 37.83 -3.61
N LYS A 297 1.98 38.54 -2.86
CA LYS A 297 1.79 39.93 -2.47
C LYS A 297 1.74 40.80 -3.72
N GLN A 298 0.69 41.62 -3.84
CA GLN A 298 0.52 42.53 -4.97
C GLN A 298 1.31 43.84 -4.75
N PRO A 299 1.60 44.61 -5.81
CA PRO A 299 2.22 45.93 -5.67
C PRO A 299 1.43 46.82 -4.69
N GLY A 300 2.14 47.48 -3.77
CA GLY A 300 1.53 48.32 -2.72
C GLY A 300 1.08 47.57 -1.47
N PHE A 301 1.46 46.29 -1.31
CA PHE A 301 1.23 45.53 -0.08
C PHE A 301 1.84 46.22 1.15
N ASP A 302 1.01 46.36 2.18
CA ASP A 302 1.40 46.81 3.52
C ASP A 302 0.73 45.89 4.56
N GLU A 303 1.50 45.46 5.55
CA GLU A 303 1.03 44.50 6.56
C GLU A 303 -0.06 45.09 7.47
N SER A 304 0.00 46.39 7.76
CA SER A 304 -0.93 47.07 8.66
C SER A 304 -2.23 47.48 7.98
N ASP A 305 -2.16 48.05 6.78
CA ASP A 305 -3.27 48.80 6.20
C ASP A 305 -3.68 48.35 4.78
N ASN A 306 -2.84 47.60 4.07
CA ASN A 306 -3.12 47.20 2.68
C ASN A 306 -2.65 45.76 2.35
N GLN A 307 -3.36 44.77 2.88
CA GLN A 307 -3.04 43.35 2.74
C GLN A 307 -3.59 42.78 1.41
N VAL A 308 -2.99 43.18 0.28
CA VAL A 308 -3.43 42.80 -1.07
C VAL A 308 -2.69 41.58 -1.63
N PHE A 309 -3.44 40.56 -2.05
CA PHE A 309 -2.92 39.34 -2.66
C PHE A 309 -3.53 39.05 -4.05
N ALA A 310 -2.91 38.14 -4.81
CA ALA A 310 -3.48 37.62 -6.07
C ALA A 310 -4.78 36.84 -5.81
N SER A 311 -5.69 36.82 -6.79
CA SER A 311 -6.99 36.14 -6.68
C SER A 311 -7.11 34.99 -7.68
N ILE A 312 -7.95 34.03 -7.32
CA ILE A 312 -8.44 32.97 -8.20
C ILE A 312 -9.42 33.44 -9.28
N MET A 313 -10.05 34.61 -9.13
CA MET A 313 -11.02 35.22 -10.04
C MET A 313 -10.51 36.60 -10.46
N GLU A 314 -9.79 36.69 -11.59
CA GLU A 314 -9.58 37.98 -12.23
C GLU A 314 -10.88 38.40 -12.93
N VAL A 315 -11.54 39.43 -12.42
CA VAL A 315 -12.60 40.11 -13.17
C VAL A 315 -11.91 40.89 -14.27
N VAL A 316 -11.83 40.29 -15.46
CA VAL A 316 -11.26 40.94 -16.63
C VAL A 316 -12.27 42.00 -17.10
N PRO A 317 -11.89 43.29 -17.23
CA PRO A 317 -12.76 44.29 -17.85
C PRO A 317 -13.15 43.83 -19.26
N GLU A 318 -14.39 44.07 -19.67
CA GLU A 318 -14.87 43.72 -21.02
C GLU A 318 -13.90 44.24 -22.09
N GLY A 319 -13.30 43.33 -22.86
CA GLY A 319 -12.40 43.65 -23.98
C GLY A 319 -10.94 43.21 -23.84
N CYS A 320 -10.50 42.71 -22.69
CA CYS A 320 -9.15 42.16 -22.51
C CYS A 320 -9.15 40.63 -22.34
N THR A 321 -8.12 39.94 -22.82
CA THR A 321 -7.87 38.52 -22.50
C THR A 321 -7.08 38.42 -21.20
N ALA A 322 -7.35 37.40 -20.37
CA ALA A 322 -6.65 37.16 -19.09
C ALA A 322 -5.10 37.07 -19.22
N ASP A 323 -4.57 36.78 -20.41
CA ASP A 323 -3.12 36.75 -20.66
C ASP A 323 -2.47 38.14 -20.78
N GLN A 324 -3.25 39.23 -20.91
CA GLN A 324 -2.73 40.59 -21.08
C GLN A 324 -2.61 41.38 -19.77
N SER A 325 -3.21 40.93 -18.66
CA SER A 325 -3.09 41.53 -17.33
C SER A 325 -1.83 41.11 -16.58
N GLN A 326 -1.14 40.04 -17.03
CA GLN A 326 0.16 39.65 -16.49
C GLN A 326 1.27 40.56 -17.03
N GLY A 327 1.37 41.76 -16.46
CA GLY A 327 2.69 42.35 -16.28
C GLY A 327 3.56 41.29 -15.59
N LYS A 328 4.52 40.71 -16.33
CA LYS A 328 5.46 39.69 -15.85
C LYS A 328 6.16 40.15 -14.57
N ILE A 329 5.57 39.86 -13.41
CA ILE A 329 6.30 39.89 -12.15
C ILE A 329 7.25 38.69 -12.24
N LYS A 330 8.50 38.94 -12.69
CA LYS A 330 9.61 37.97 -12.71
C LYS A 330 10.04 37.64 -11.26
N GLN A 331 9.17 37.01 -10.48
CA GLN A 331 9.58 36.39 -9.23
C GLN A 331 10.24 35.04 -9.52
N ALA A 332 11.19 34.65 -8.65
CA ALA A 332 11.81 33.34 -8.75
C ALA A 332 10.74 32.24 -8.62
N PRO A 333 10.87 31.10 -9.33
CA PRO A 333 9.90 30.01 -9.23
C PRO A 333 9.84 29.51 -7.78
N ILE A 334 8.60 29.30 -7.29
CA ILE A 334 8.36 28.74 -5.96
C ILE A 334 9.00 27.37 -5.89
N ARG A 335 9.73 27.14 -4.80
CA ARG A 335 10.37 25.87 -4.51
C ARG A 335 9.39 25.03 -3.72
N TYR A 336 9.00 23.92 -4.31
CA TYR A 336 8.11 22.95 -3.71
C TYR A 336 8.90 21.76 -3.17
N ARG A 337 8.26 21.05 -2.26
CA ARG A 337 8.62 19.71 -1.84
C ARG A 337 7.43 18.78 -2.00
N LEU A 338 7.70 17.56 -2.47
CA LEU A 338 6.71 16.50 -2.62
C LEU A 338 6.98 15.42 -1.58
N ASP A 339 6.11 15.32 -0.59
CA ASP A 339 6.21 14.33 0.48
C ASP A 339 5.21 13.19 0.27
N LYS A 340 5.59 11.97 0.67
CA LYS A 340 4.64 10.87 0.78
C LYS A 340 3.57 11.20 1.84
N ASP A 341 2.29 11.00 1.51
CA ASP A 341 1.20 11.18 2.46
C ASP A 341 1.08 9.97 3.40
N GLU A 342 1.60 10.17 4.61
CA GLU A 342 1.53 9.21 5.71
C GLU A 342 0.28 9.42 6.59
N PHE A 343 -0.60 10.37 6.27
CA PHE A 343 -1.79 10.72 7.04
C PHE A 343 -3.04 9.94 6.65
N SER A 344 -3.00 9.15 5.58
CA SER A 344 -4.15 8.38 5.08
C SER A 344 -4.79 7.45 6.15
N ASN A 345 -6.13 7.51 6.22
CA ASN A 345 -6.99 7.17 7.38
C ASN A 345 -7.24 5.66 7.65
N GLY A 346 -6.24 4.79 7.53
CA GLY A 346 -6.41 3.35 7.77
C GLY A 346 -6.88 3.03 9.20
N MET A 347 -6.11 3.45 10.21
CA MET A 347 -6.29 3.02 11.60
C MET A 347 -7.62 3.43 12.24
N ALA A 348 -8.19 4.57 11.84
CA ALA A 348 -9.51 5.00 12.34
C ALA A 348 -10.60 4.00 11.92
N THR A 349 -10.57 3.55 10.66
CA THR A 349 -11.49 2.54 10.14
C THR A 349 -11.31 1.21 10.88
N VAL A 350 -10.05 0.80 11.11
CA VAL A 350 -9.74 -0.45 11.82
C VAL A 350 -10.28 -0.45 13.25
N ARG A 351 -10.08 0.64 14.01
CA ARG A 351 -10.65 0.77 15.36
C ARG A 351 -12.17 0.82 15.35
N ASN A 352 -12.76 1.53 14.38
CA ASN A 352 -14.19 1.54 14.22
C ASN A 352 -14.73 0.12 14.03
N ASN A 353 -14.06 -0.76 13.26
CA ASN A 353 -14.48 -2.15 13.13
C ASN A 353 -14.54 -2.88 14.48
N LEU A 354 -13.56 -2.68 15.37
CA LEU A 354 -13.57 -3.25 16.73
C LEU A 354 -14.78 -2.74 17.54
N VAL A 355 -14.99 -1.42 17.55
CA VAL A 355 -16.10 -0.80 18.30
C VAL A 355 -17.46 -1.26 17.75
N GLN A 356 -17.64 -1.30 16.44
CA GLN A 356 -18.86 -1.75 15.79
C GLN A 356 -19.14 -3.24 16.08
N THR A 357 -18.09 -4.06 16.19
CA THR A 357 -18.23 -5.47 16.62
C THR A 357 -18.76 -5.57 18.04
N MET A 358 -18.42 -4.62 18.92
CA MET A 358 -18.91 -4.60 20.32
C MET A 358 -20.31 -3.97 20.47
N ALA A 359 -20.85 -3.31 19.45
CA ALA A 359 -22.17 -2.69 19.52
C ALA A 359 -23.32 -3.70 19.32
N GLU A 360 -24.48 -3.51 19.95
CA GLU A 360 -25.64 -4.41 19.78
C GLU A 360 -26.53 -4.03 18.58
N GLY A 361 -26.72 -2.74 18.30
CA GLY A 361 -27.63 -2.24 17.26
C GLY A 361 -27.08 -2.23 15.83
N VAL A 362 -25.98 -2.95 15.59
CA VAL A 362 -25.24 -2.91 14.32
C VAL A 362 -25.37 -4.27 13.65
N PHE A 363 -25.80 -4.30 12.38
CA PHE A 363 -25.97 -5.57 11.65
C PHE A 363 -24.69 -6.42 11.71
N GLY A 364 -24.87 -7.73 11.94
CA GLY A 364 -23.81 -8.75 11.98
C GLY A 364 -22.94 -8.72 13.23
N SER A 365 -23.00 -7.70 14.08
CA SER A 365 -22.06 -7.57 15.21
C SER A 365 -22.17 -8.72 16.20
N ARG A 366 -23.39 -9.20 16.49
CA ARG A 366 -23.64 -10.32 17.40
C ARG A 366 -23.07 -11.63 16.86
N GLU A 367 -23.30 -11.92 15.58
CA GLU A 367 -22.82 -13.10 14.90
C GLU A 367 -21.29 -13.10 14.81
N ILE A 368 -20.69 -11.95 14.52
CA ILE A 368 -19.23 -11.78 14.50
C ILE A 368 -18.63 -11.94 15.90
N ARG A 369 -19.22 -11.38 16.97
CA ARG A 369 -18.75 -11.66 18.34
C ARG A 369 -18.79 -13.14 18.65
N ARG A 370 -19.90 -13.80 18.35
CA ARG A 370 -20.07 -15.24 18.56
C ARG A 370 -19.01 -16.08 17.80
N ALA A 371 -18.76 -15.75 16.53
CA ALA A 371 -17.84 -16.51 15.69
C ALA A 371 -16.35 -16.22 15.94
N VAL A 372 -16.00 -14.95 16.21
CA VAL A 372 -14.61 -14.47 16.24
C VAL A 372 -14.10 -14.24 17.66
N VAL A 373 -14.95 -13.78 18.57
CA VAL A 373 -14.56 -13.46 19.95
C VAL A 373 -14.83 -14.64 20.88
N ASP A 374 -16.04 -15.18 20.83
CA ASP A 374 -16.43 -16.34 21.64
C ASP A 374 -15.94 -17.66 21.03
N LEU A 375 -15.49 -17.63 19.77
CA LEU A 375 -14.99 -18.77 19.01
C LEU A 375 -15.97 -19.95 19.00
N VAL A 376 -17.26 -19.67 18.80
CA VAL A 376 -18.26 -20.74 18.65
C VAL A 376 -18.05 -21.47 17.32
N PRO A 377 -18.08 -22.82 17.29
CA PRO A 377 -17.94 -23.59 16.07
C PRO A 377 -18.97 -23.21 15.00
N PRO A 378 -18.56 -23.12 13.71
CA PRO A 378 -19.46 -22.78 12.62
C PRO A 378 -20.41 -23.93 12.29
N ARG A 379 -21.63 -23.58 11.88
CA ARG A 379 -22.65 -24.54 11.46
C ARG A 379 -22.62 -24.79 9.95
N PHE A 380 -22.89 -26.04 9.60
CA PHE A 380 -23.01 -26.51 8.22
C PHE A 380 -24.28 -27.35 8.06
N LYS A 381 -24.95 -27.21 6.91
CA LYS A 381 -26.09 -28.04 6.51
C LYS A 381 -25.64 -29.46 6.20
N THR A 382 -26.54 -30.43 6.40
CA THR A 382 -26.31 -31.85 6.08
C THR A 382 -26.18 -32.14 4.58
N ALA A 383 -26.81 -31.33 3.73
CA ALA A 383 -26.67 -31.41 2.28
C ALA A 383 -26.34 -30.02 1.71
N PRO A 384 -25.42 -29.93 0.72
CA PRO A 384 -25.11 -28.67 0.07
C PRO A 384 -26.33 -28.17 -0.72
N THR A 385 -26.54 -26.87 -0.71
CA THR A 385 -27.61 -26.24 -1.49
C THR A 385 -27.35 -26.47 -2.99
N GLN A 386 -28.36 -26.90 -3.76
CA GLN A 386 -28.20 -27.15 -5.20
C GLN A 386 -27.77 -25.88 -5.94
N TYR A 387 -26.85 -26.01 -6.90
CA TYR A 387 -26.33 -24.91 -7.69
C TYR A 387 -26.07 -25.35 -9.13
N VAL A 388 -26.03 -24.39 -10.05
CA VAL A 388 -25.71 -24.63 -11.46
C VAL A 388 -24.40 -23.93 -11.78
N VAL A 389 -23.40 -24.68 -12.25
CA VAL A 389 -22.15 -24.15 -12.79
C VAL A 389 -21.99 -24.70 -14.20
N ALA A 390 -21.96 -23.81 -15.20
CA ALA A 390 -21.90 -24.17 -16.62
C ALA A 390 -20.64 -24.96 -17.00
N ASP A 391 -19.56 -24.78 -16.23
CA ASP A 391 -18.24 -25.36 -16.51
C ASP A 391 -17.79 -26.32 -15.40
N ARG A 392 -18.68 -27.25 -15.01
CA ARG A 392 -18.41 -28.20 -13.92
C ARG A 392 -17.27 -29.18 -14.26
N GLN A 393 -17.01 -29.40 -15.55
CA GLN A 393 -15.99 -30.34 -16.01
C GLN A 393 -14.55 -29.81 -15.88
N SER A 394 -14.36 -28.49 -15.81
CA SER A 394 -13.03 -27.88 -15.67
C SER A 394 -12.50 -27.83 -14.24
N LEU A 395 -13.35 -28.11 -13.26
CA LEU A 395 -13.02 -28.06 -11.84
C LEU A 395 -12.41 -29.37 -11.35
N ASN A 396 -11.34 -29.30 -10.57
CA ASN A 396 -10.78 -30.48 -9.92
C ASN A 396 -11.58 -30.88 -8.66
N VAL A 397 -11.24 -32.03 -8.08
CA VAL A 397 -11.93 -32.57 -6.89
C VAL A 397 -11.86 -31.65 -5.67
N ASP A 398 -10.76 -30.91 -5.49
CA ASP A 398 -10.60 -30.01 -4.35
C ASP A 398 -11.46 -28.77 -4.48
N GLN A 399 -11.53 -28.22 -5.70
CA GLN A 399 -12.34 -27.05 -6.01
C GLN A 399 -13.84 -27.38 -5.89
N HIS A 400 -14.25 -28.58 -6.31
CA HIS A 400 -15.61 -29.09 -6.07
C HIS A 400 -15.93 -29.17 -4.58
N ARG A 401 -15.05 -29.79 -3.78
CA ARG A 401 -15.21 -29.86 -2.32
C ARG A 401 -15.28 -28.48 -1.69
N ALA A 402 -14.51 -27.52 -2.20
CA ALA A 402 -14.54 -26.14 -1.71
C ALA A 402 -15.88 -25.45 -1.96
N ILE A 403 -16.46 -25.60 -3.16
CA ILE A 403 -17.79 -25.08 -3.48
C ILE A 403 -18.85 -25.73 -2.60
N GLU A 404 -18.82 -27.06 -2.45
CA GLU A 404 -19.78 -27.78 -1.59
C GLU A 404 -19.71 -27.34 -0.13
N LYS A 405 -18.49 -27.18 0.41
CA LYS A 405 -18.28 -26.68 1.77
C LYS A 405 -18.90 -25.29 1.96
N VAL A 406 -18.64 -24.36 1.03
CA VAL A 406 -19.22 -23.01 1.07
C VAL A 406 -20.75 -23.06 0.95
N MET A 407 -21.29 -23.92 0.09
CA MET A 407 -22.74 -24.09 -0.11
C MET A 407 -23.47 -24.74 1.05
N SER A 408 -22.74 -25.45 1.91
CA SER A 408 -23.25 -26.00 3.17
C SER A 408 -23.11 -25.04 4.34
N ALA A 409 -22.25 -24.02 4.28
CA ALA A 409 -21.97 -23.13 5.40
C ALA A 409 -23.16 -22.23 5.74
N GLU A 410 -23.50 -22.17 7.04
CA GLU A 410 -24.45 -21.17 7.58
C GLU A 410 -23.73 -19.97 8.18
N ASP A 411 -22.61 -20.21 8.89
CA ASP A 411 -21.88 -19.16 9.60
C ASP A 411 -20.63 -18.72 8.79
N TYR A 412 -19.67 -19.62 8.58
CA TYR A 412 -18.52 -19.37 7.71
C TYR A 412 -17.85 -20.64 7.18
N ALA A 413 -17.02 -20.47 6.14
CA ALA A 413 -16.13 -21.51 5.62
C ALA A 413 -14.74 -20.94 5.32
N LEU A 414 -13.70 -21.78 5.43
CA LEU A 414 -12.32 -21.40 5.15
C LEU A 414 -11.78 -22.21 3.98
N VAL A 415 -11.24 -21.54 2.96
CA VAL A 415 -10.60 -22.20 1.80
C VAL A 415 -9.10 -21.96 1.90
N LEU A 416 -8.36 -23.02 2.24
CA LEU A 416 -6.90 -23.00 2.25
C LEU A 416 -6.38 -23.31 0.86
N GLY A 417 -5.95 -22.28 0.15
CA GLY A 417 -5.43 -22.41 -1.20
C GLY A 417 -3.92 -22.34 -1.24
N MET A 418 -3.26 -23.49 -1.35
CA MET A 418 -1.81 -23.58 -1.45
C MET A 418 -1.29 -22.92 -2.77
N PRO A 419 0.02 -22.68 -2.95
CA PRO A 419 0.56 -22.04 -4.14
C PRO A 419 0.20 -22.80 -5.43
N GLY A 420 -0.25 -22.06 -6.47
CA GLY A 420 -0.57 -22.65 -7.77
C GLY A 420 -1.91 -23.40 -7.88
N THR A 421 -2.71 -23.49 -6.81
CA THR A 421 -3.95 -24.29 -6.76
C THR A 421 -5.18 -23.64 -7.42
N GLY A 422 -5.03 -22.46 -8.00
CA GLY A 422 -6.13 -21.76 -8.66
C GLY A 422 -7.15 -21.14 -7.69
N LYS A 423 -6.69 -20.51 -6.59
CA LYS A 423 -7.54 -19.77 -5.63
C LYS A 423 -8.52 -18.81 -6.32
N THR A 424 -8.01 -17.90 -7.15
CA THR A 424 -8.80 -16.91 -7.89
C THR A 424 -9.87 -17.57 -8.77
N THR A 425 -9.51 -18.66 -9.46
CA THR A 425 -10.45 -19.46 -10.26
C THR A 425 -11.53 -20.06 -9.36
N THR A 426 -11.15 -20.68 -8.24
CA THR A 426 -12.07 -21.27 -7.26
C THR A 426 -13.06 -20.24 -6.72
N ILE A 427 -12.58 -19.04 -6.36
CA ILE A 427 -13.43 -17.94 -5.90
C ILE A 427 -14.43 -17.54 -6.99
N ALA A 428 -14.01 -17.40 -8.24
CA ALA A 428 -14.93 -17.08 -9.34
C ALA A 428 -16.03 -18.14 -9.49
N HIS A 429 -15.72 -19.43 -9.36
CA HIS A 429 -16.73 -20.49 -9.39
C HIS A 429 -17.65 -20.48 -8.17
N ILE A 430 -17.13 -20.18 -6.96
CA ILE A 430 -17.96 -19.98 -5.76
C ILE A 430 -18.95 -18.83 -6.00
N ILE A 431 -18.49 -17.69 -6.53
CA ILE A 431 -19.35 -16.53 -6.84
C ILE A 431 -20.44 -16.92 -7.84
N ARG A 432 -20.09 -17.58 -8.94
CA ARG A 432 -21.06 -18.06 -9.94
C ARG A 432 -22.13 -18.95 -9.32
N ALA A 433 -21.71 -19.89 -8.48
CA ALA A 433 -22.61 -20.82 -7.83
C ALA A 433 -23.56 -20.07 -6.88
N LEU A 434 -23.07 -19.11 -6.10
CA LEU A 434 -23.88 -18.27 -5.20
C LEU A 434 -24.89 -17.40 -5.97
N VAL A 435 -24.44 -16.73 -7.04
CA VAL A 435 -25.31 -15.89 -7.87
C VAL A 435 -26.38 -16.72 -8.59
N SER A 436 -26.07 -17.96 -9.00
CA SER A 436 -27.07 -18.88 -9.59
C SER A 436 -28.24 -19.19 -8.65
N GLN A 437 -28.05 -19.02 -7.33
CA GLN A 437 -29.08 -19.15 -6.31
C GLN A 437 -29.76 -17.82 -5.95
N GLY A 438 -29.49 -16.75 -6.70
CA GLY A 438 -29.96 -15.39 -6.43
C GLY A 438 -29.33 -14.76 -5.18
N LYS A 439 -28.16 -15.24 -4.72
CA LYS A 439 -27.48 -14.69 -3.55
C LYS A 439 -26.65 -13.46 -3.91
N SER A 440 -26.65 -12.50 -2.99
CA SER A 440 -25.81 -11.30 -3.08
C SER A 440 -24.42 -11.56 -2.49
N VAL A 441 -23.38 -11.07 -3.18
CA VAL A 441 -21.98 -11.31 -2.82
C VAL A 441 -21.20 -10.01 -2.68
N LEU A 442 -20.60 -9.81 -1.51
CA LEU A 442 -19.56 -8.83 -1.28
C LEU A 442 -18.19 -9.50 -1.46
N LEU A 443 -17.47 -9.14 -2.51
CA LEU A 443 -16.11 -9.58 -2.77
C LEU A 443 -15.11 -8.56 -2.24
N THR A 444 -14.18 -9.00 -1.40
CA THR A 444 -13.12 -8.15 -0.85
C THR A 444 -11.75 -8.81 -0.84
N SER A 445 -10.71 -7.97 -0.80
CA SER A 445 -9.33 -8.37 -0.51
C SER A 445 -8.58 -7.17 0.09
N TYR A 446 -7.31 -7.37 0.47
CA TYR A 446 -6.46 -6.29 0.95
C TYR A 446 -6.06 -5.34 -0.18
N THR A 447 -5.70 -5.90 -1.34
CA THR A 447 -5.15 -5.14 -2.47
C THR A 447 -6.19 -4.95 -3.57
N HIS A 448 -6.04 -3.86 -4.36
CA HIS A 448 -6.86 -3.66 -5.54
C HIS A 448 -6.64 -4.77 -6.59
N THR A 449 -5.39 -5.15 -6.82
CA THR A 449 -4.99 -6.17 -7.79
C THR A 449 -5.64 -7.53 -7.52
N ALA A 450 -5.70 -7.98 -6.26
CA ALA A 450 -6.33 -9.25 -5.91
C ALA A 450 -7.83 -9.27 -6.25
N VAL A 451 -8.55 -8.20 -5.92
CA VAL A 451 -9.97 -8.05 -6.28
C VAL A 451 -10.14 -8.07 -7.80
N ASP A 452 -9.34 -7.27 -8.50
CA ASP A 452 -9.48 -7.09 -9.95
C ASP A 452 -9.12 -8.39 -10.72
N ASN A 453 -8.17 -9.18 -10.23
CA ASN A 453 -7.83 -10.49 -10.79
C ASN A 453 -9.01 -11.48 -10.77
N ILE A 454 -9.84 -11.43 -9.72
CA ILE A 454 -11.06 -12.23 -9.64
C ILE A 454 -12.10 -11.68 -10.62
N LEU A 455 -12.26 -10.35 -10.70
CA LEU A 455 -13.19 -9.72 -11.63
C LEU A 455 -12.84 -9.99 -13.10
N LEU A 456 -11.56 -10.10 -13.45
CA LEU A 456 -11.13 -10.51 -14.79
C LEU A 456 -11.67 -11.89 -15.18
N LYS A 457 -11.77 -12.82 -14.21
CA LYS A 457 -12.36 -14.16 -14.43
C LYS A 457 -13.87 -14.13 -14.59
N LEU A 458 -14.53 -13.10 -14.05
CA LEU A 458 -15.98 -12.89 -14.13
C LEU A 458 -16.38 -11.94 -15.27
N LYS A 459 -15.41 -11.34 -15.98
CA LYS A 459 -15.64 -10.27 -16.96
C LYS A 459 -16.61 -10.67 -18.08
N ASN A 460 -16.53 -11.92 -18.52
CA ASN A 460 -17.34 -12.46 -19.60
C ASN A 460 -18.66 -13.08 -19.10
N ASP A 461 -18.88 -13.09 -17.79
CA ASP A 461 -20.14 -13.53 -17.21
C ASP A 461 -21.18 -12.42 -17.47
N LYS A 462 -22.40 -12.78 -17.88
CA LYS A 462 -23.51 -11.81 -18.11
C LYS A 462 -24.09 -11.23 -16.80
N THR A 463 -23.40 -11.42 -15.69
CA THR A 463 -23.84 -11.03 -14.34
C THR A 463 -23.41 -9.59 -14.05
N PRO A 464 -24.31 -8.72 -13.57
CA PRO A 464 -23.91 -7.36 -13.19
C PRO A 464 -22.91 -7.35 -12.02
N VAL A 465 -21.88 -6.52 -12.12
CA VAL A 465 -20.82 -6.33 -11.11
C VAL A 465 -20.58 -4.84 -10.86
N LEU A 466 -20.46 -4.46 -9.59
CA LEU A 466 -20.17 -3.09 -9.15
C LEU A 466 -18.82 -3.07 -8.42
N ARG A 467 -17.82 -2.43 -9.04
CA ARG A 467 -16.49 -2.23 -8.47
C ARG A 467 -16.38 -0.87 -7.80
N LEU A 468 -16.25 -0.83 -6.48
CA LEU A 468 -16.09 0.42 -5.72
C LEU A 468 -14.61 0.78 -5.61
N GLY A 469 -14.26 2.04 -5.85
CA GLY A 469 -12.89 2.55 -5.71
C GLY A 469 -12.51 3.53 -6.80
N ALA A 470 -11.38 4.22 -6.63
CA ALA A 470 -10.88 5.16 -7.62
C ALA A 470 -10.47 4.42 -8.92
N PRO A 471 -10.95 4.81 -10.12
CA PRO A 471 -10.66 4.12 -11.37
C PRO A 471 -9.16 3.97 -11.67
N ALA A 472 -8.35 4.95 -11.27
CA ALA A 472 -6.89 4.92 -11.42
C ALA A 472 -6.20 3.76 -10.67
N LYS A 473 -6.85 3.20 -9.65
CA LYS A 473 -6.35 2.04 -8.88
C LYS A 473 -6.97 0.71 -9.34
N VAL A 474 -7.87 0.76 -10.31
CA VAL A 474 -8.59 -0.41 -10.85
C VAL A 474 -7.94 -0.83 -12.16
N HIS A 475 -7.73 -2.13 -12.34
CA HIS A 475 -7.14 -2.70 -13.55
C HIS A 475 -7.93 -2.27 -14.81
N PRO A 476 -7.27 -1.80 -15.89
CA PRO A 476 -7.94 -1.19 -17.05
C PRO A 476 -9.09 -2.02 -17.62
N GLU A 477 -8.89 -3.33 -17.75
CA GLU A 477 -9.89 -4.24 -18.32
C GLU A 477 -11.16 -4.46 -17.50
N VAL A 478 -11.19 -4.07 -16.22
CA VAL A 478 -12.36 -4.18 -15.34
C VAL A 478 -12.86 -2.82 -14.88
N GLN A 479 -12.32 -1.71 -15.40
CA GLN A 479 -12.80 -0.35 -15.12
C GLN A 479 -14.27 -0.15 -15.56
N GLN A 480 -14.76 -0.94 -16.51
CA GLN A 480 -16.17 -0.97 -16.90
C GLN A 480 -17.12 -1.30 -15.73
N PHE A 481 -16.64 -2.00 -14.69
CA PHE A 481 -17.42 -2.31 -13.50
C PHE A 481 -17.43 -1.17 -12.47
N ALA A 482 -16.54 -0.18 -12.61
CA ALA A 482 -16.44 0.96 -11.69
C ALA A 482 -17.39 2.10 -12.09
N ILE A 483 -18.64 1.77 -12.45
CA ILE A 483 -19.60 2.70 -13.07
C ILE A 483 -19.84 3.97 -12.25
N LEU A 484 -19.96 3.87 -10.92
CA LEU A 484 -20.22 5.01 -10.04
C LEU A 484 -19.05 6.00 -9.93
N ALA A 485 -17.82 5.52 -10.15
CA ALA A 485 -16.62 6.34 -10.04
C ALA A 485 -16.08 6.77 -11.43
N GLY A 486 -16.40 6.00 -12.47
CA GLY A 486 -15.95 6.24 -13.84
C GLY A 486 -16.94 7.03 -14.70
N GLN A 487 -18.22 7.10 -14.32
CA GLN A 487 -19.25 7.78 -15.11
C GLN A 487 -20.06 8.75 -14.23
N PRO A 488 -20.32 9.99 -14.70
CA PRO A 488 -21.20 10.91 -13.99
C PRO A 488 -22.63 10.37 -14.01
N MET A 489 -23.22 10.22 -12.83
CA MET A 489 -24.63 9.85 -12.65
C MET A 489 -25.47 11.12 -12.54
N ASN A 490 -26.59 11.17 -13.25
CA ASN A 490 -27.44 12.37 -13.35
C ASN A 490 -28.58 12.40 -12.31
N SER A 491 -28.81 11.30 -11.60
CA SER A 491 -29.86 11.17 -10.59
C SER A 491 -29.44 10.24 -9.46
N PHE A 492 -30.09 10.37 -8.30
CA PHE A 492 -29.84 9.50 -7.16
C PHE A 492 -30.48 8.12 -7.36
N GLU A 493 -31.55 8.03 -8.13
CA GLU A 493 -32.24 6.81 -8.53
C GLU A 493 -31.28 5.86 -9.27
N GLN A 494 -30.50 6.37 -10.24
CA GLN A 494 -29.46 5.59 -10.93
C GLN A 494 -28.40 5.03 -9.98
N ILE A 495 -28.02 5.79 -8.95
CA ILE A 495 -27.06 5.35 -7.94
C ILE A 495 -27.67 4.21 -7.10
N LYS A 496 -28.94 4.34 -6.71
CA LYS A 496 -29.67 3.31 -5.97
C LYS A 496 -29.88 2.03 -6.77
N GLU A 497 -30.24 2.14 -8.05
CA GLU A 497 -30.34 1.00 -8.97
C GLU A 497 -29.01 0.25 -9.03
N ALA A 498 -27.89 0.97 -9.24
CA ALA A 498 -26.56 0.35 -9.21
C ALA A 498 -26.24 -0.36 -7.87
N TRP A 499 -26.68 0.21 -6.73
CA TRP A 499 -26.47 -0.36 -5.40
C TRP A 499 -27.28 -1.62 -5.14
N HIS A 500 -28.53 -1.69 -5.60
CA HIS A 500 -29.46 -2.78 -5.27
C HIS A 500 -29.56 -3.84 -6.36
N ASP A 501 -29.52 -3.46 -7.64
CA ASP A 501 -29.75 -4.37 -8.77
C ASP A 501 -28.49 -5.14 -9.17
N THR A 502 -27.36 -4.83 -8.55
CA THR A 502 -26.10 -5.54 -8.76
C THR A 502 -25.93 -6.67 -7.74
N PRO A 503 -25.88 -7.96 -8.13
CA PRO A 503 -25.69 -9.06 -7.18
C PRO A 503 -24.27 -9.12 -6.61
N ILE A 504 -23.25 -8.65 -7.35
CA ILE A 504 -21.85 -8.71 -6.94
C ILE A 504 -21.31 -7.29 -6.72
N VAL A 505 -20.86 -7.01 -5.50
CA VAL A 505 -20.15 -5.76 -5.17
C VAL A 505 -18.72 -6.10 -4.78
N ALA A 506 -17.74 -5.42 -5.39
CA ALA A 506 -16.32 -5.67 -5.18
C ALA A 506 -15.59 -4.42 -4.67
N THR A 507 -14.84 -4.55 -3.57
CA THR A 507 -14.06 -3.45 -2.98
C THR A 507 -12.85 -3.96 -2.18
N THR A 508 -11.98 -3.07 -1.70
CA THR A 508 -10.93 -3.47 -0.74
C THR A 508 -11.50 -3.54 0.68
N CYS A 509 -10.84 -4.24 1.61
CA CYS A 509 -11.32 -4.35 3.00
C CYS A 509 -11.44 -3.01 3.72
N LEU A 510 -10.62 -2.01 3.34
CA LEU A 510 -10.70 -0.64 3.86
C LEU A 510 -11.76 0.21 3.14
N GLY A 511 -12.33 -0.29 2.03
CA GLY A 511 -13.38 0.37 1.25
C GLY A 511 -14.78 0.27 1.86
N VAL A 512 -14.92 -0.35 3.03
CA VAL A 512 -16.21 -0.53 3.74
C VAL A 512 -16.81 0.78 4.28
N GLY A 513 -16.10 1.91 4.16
CA GLY A 513 -16.62 3.24 4.45
C GLY A 513 -17.52 3.84 3.37
N HIS A 514 -17.75 3.14 2.25
CA HIS A 514 -18.63 3.61 1.18
C HIS A 514 -20.11 3.66 1.63
N ALA A 515 -20.86 4.67 1.18
CA ALA A 515 -22.25 4.91 1.61
C ALA A 515 -23.19 3.70 1.40
N LEU A 516 -22.94 2.90 0.35
CA LEU A 516 -23.62 1.63 0.08
C LEU A 516 -23.80 0.74 1.33
N PHE A 517 -22.77 0.65 2.18
CA PHE A 517 -22.78 -0.25 3.33
C PHE A 517 -23.69 0.22 4.49
N ASN A 518 -24.22 1.44 4.40
CA ASN A 518 -25.28 1.92 5.29
C ASN A 518 -26.68 1.57 4.76
N GLU A 519 -26.81 1.25 3.48
CA GLU A 519 -28.09 1.03 2.79
C GLU A 519 -28.39 -0.46 2.55
N ARG A 520 -27.35 -1.29 2.37
CA ARG A 520 -27.50 -2.70 1.98
C ARG A 520 -26.54 -3.63 2.72
N THR A 521 -27.04 -4.85 2.95
CA THR A 521 -26.26 -6.01 3.44
C THR A 521 -26.21 -7.11 2.38
N PHE A 522 -25.36 -8.11 2.60
CA PHE A 522 -25.10 -9.19 1.67
C PHE A 522 -25.42 -10.56 2.27
N ASP A 523 -25.68 -11.55 1.41
CA ASP A 523 -25.82 -12.93 1.87
C ASP A 523 -24.43 -13.53 2.16
N TYR A 524 -23.47 -13.27 1.28
CA TYR A 524 -22.09 -13.76 1.40
C TYR A 524 -21.06 -12.63 1.33
N CYS A 525 -20.06 -12.68 2.21
CA CYS A 525 -18.82 -11.91 2.06
C CYS A 525 -17.66 -12.87 1.78
N ILE A 526 -16.94 -12.65 0.68
CA ILE A 526 -15.73 -13.41 0.35
C ILE A 526 -14.53 -12.49 0.55
N VAL A 527 -13.55 -12.95 1.32
CA VAL A 527 -12.30 -12.22 1.57
C VAL A 527 -11.14 -13.04 1.00
N ASP A 528 -10.57 -12.60 -0.12
CA ASP A 528 -9.34 -13.17 -0.69
C ASP A 528 -8.10 -12.60 0.00
N GLU A 529 -7.01 -13.38 0.00
CA GLU A 529 -5.77 -13.09 0.73
C GLU A 529 -5.98 -12.87 2.24
N ALA A 530 -6.99 -13.54 2.82
CA ALA A 530 -7.37 -13.37 4.22
C ALA A 530 -6.24 -13.67 5.21
N SER A 531 -5.24 -14.47 4.81
CA SER A 531 -4.06 -14.76 5.64
C SER A 531 -3.09 -13.58 5.79
N GLN A 532 -3.16 -12.58 4.90
CA GLN A 532 -2.33 -11.37 4.90
C GLN A 532 -3.02 -10.16 5.55
N ILE A 533 -4.27 -10.33 5.99
CA ILE A 533 -5.07 -9.25 6.56
C ILE A 533 -5.07 -9.38 8.08
N THR A 534 -4.77 -8.29 8.80
CA THR A 534 -4.88 -8.29 10.26
C THR A 534 -6.33 -8.53 10.66
N LEU A 535 -6.54 -9.25 11.77
CA LEU A 535 -7.90 -9.58 12.22
C LEU A 535 -8.83 -8.35 12.28
N PRO A 536 -8.44 -7.21 12.87
CA PRO A 536 -9.32 -6.03 12.97
C PRO A 536 -9.73 -5.42 11.62
N ILE A 537 -8.88 -5.51 10.59
CA ILE A 537 -9.24 -5.06 9.24
C ILE A 537 -10.30 -6.00 8.64
N CYS A 538 -10.14 -7.31 8.83
CA CYS A 538 -11.04 -8.33 8.29
C CYS A 538 -12.46 -8.24 8.88
N LEU A 539 -12.62 -7.77 10.13
CA LEU A 539 -13.92 -7.58 10.78
C LEU A 539 -14.87 -6.63 10.02
N GLY A 540 -14.32 -5.63 9.31
CA GLY A 540 -15.10 -4.64 8.59
C GLY A 540 -16.03 -5.25 7.53
N PRO A 541 -15.48 -5.92 6.50
CA PRO A 541 -16.28 -6.49 5.42
C PRO A 541 -17.12 -7.69 5.85
N ILE A 542 -16.61 -8.60 6.69
CA ILE A 542 -17.35 -9.82 7.07
C ILE A 542 -18.65 -9.50 7.83
N ARG A 543 -18.68 -8.38 8.57
CA ARG A 543 -19.88 -7.90 9.28
C ARG A 543 -21.00 -7.50 8.32
N MET A 544 -20.68 -7.16 7.06
CA MET A 544 -21.67 -6.72 6.08
C MET A 544 -22.45 -7.88 5.45
N ALA A 545 -22.19 -9.13 5.84
CA ALA A 545 -22.85 -10.31 5.31
C ALA A 545 -23.36 -11.27 6.39
N LYS A 546 -24.30 -12.14 6.01
CA LYS A 546 -24.84 -13.20 6.87
C LYS A 546 -23.86 -14.35 7.05
N THR A 547 -23.19 -14.74 5.96
CA THR A 547 -22.19 -15.81 5.93
C THR A 547 -20.90 -15.27 5.32
N PHE A 548 -19.73 -15.68 5.81
CA PHE A 548 -18.45 -15.25 5.23
C PHE A 548 -17.56 -16.41 4.82
N VAL A 549 -16.74 -16.18 3.80
CA VAL A 549 -15.76 -17.14 3.26
C VAL A 549 -14.41 -16.46 3.28
N LEU A 550 -13.46 -17.04 4.00
CA LEU A 550 -12.08 -16.56 4.01
C LEU A 550 -11.25 -17.47 3.12
N VAL A 551 -10.54 -16.88 2.16
CA VAL A 551 -9.66 -17.61 1.24
C VAL A 551 -8.23 -17.11 1.46
N GLY A 552 -7.31 -18.04 1.67
CA GLY A 552 -5.93 -17.66 2.00
C GLY A 552 -5.01 -18.85 2.18
N ASP A 553 -3.81 -18.55 2.66
CA ASP A 553 -2.79 -19.53 2.98
C ASP A 553 -1.94 -18.99 4.13
N HIS A 554 -2.13 -19.55 5.33
CA HIS A 554 -1.40 -19.14 6.53
C HIS A 554 0.06 -19.64 6.55
N ASN A 555 0.46 -20.43 5.54
CA ASN A 555 1.84 -20.86 5.31
C ASN A 555 2.60 -19.94 4.32
N GLN A 556 1.93 -18.90 3.81
CA GLN A 556 2.56 -17.77 3.11
C GLN A 556 2.66 -16.55 4.04
N LEU A 557 2.93 -15.36 3.50
CA LEU A 557 3.20 -14.18 4.31
C LEU A 557 2.03 -13.84 5.26
N PRO A 558 2.31 -13.54 6.54
CA PRO A 558 1.32 -13.03 7.47
C PRO A 558 1.05 -11.54 7.17
N PRO A 559 0.08 -10.89 7.86
CA PRO A 559 -0.08 -9.46 7.83
C PRO A 559 1.22 -8.74 8.22
N LEU A 560 1.55 -7.67 7.51
CA LEU A 560 2.72 -6.86 7.81
C LEU A 560 2.46 -6.01 9.07
N VAL A 561 3.25 -6.24 10.11
CA VAL A 561 3.25 -5.47 11.36
C VAL A 561 4.63 -4.86 11.55
N GLN A 562 4.69 -3.55 11.71
CA GLN A 562 5.97 -2.82 11.84
C GLN A 562 6.48 -2.81 13.27
N ASN A 563 5.57 -2.72 14.26
CA ASN A 563 5.95 -2.71 15.67
C ASN A 563 6.18 -4.13 16.19
N GLU A 564 7.38 -4.37 16.73
CA GLU A 564 7.78 -5.70 17.21
C GLU A 564 6.91 -6.22 18.36
N GLU A 565 6.64 -5.39 19.37
CA GLU A 565 5.78 -5.79 20.49
C GLU A 565 4.33 -6.07 20.05
N ALA A 566 3.84 -5.36 19.03
CA ALA A 566 2.51 -5.61 18.46
C ALA A 566 2.49 -6.94 17.69
N ARG A 567 3.59 -7.26 16.99
CA ARG A 567 3.78 -8.54 16.29
C ARG A 567 3.82 -9.69 17.30
N GLU A 568 4.67 -9.61 18.32
CA GLU A 568 4.74 -10.61 19.40
C GLU A 568 3.40 -10.79 20.13
N GLY A 569 2.63 -9.71 20.30
CA GLY A 569 1.29 -9.75 20.87
C GLY A 569 0.22 -10.40 19.96
N GLY A 570 0.58 -10.76 18.73
CA GLY A 570 -0.25 -11.50 17.78
C GLY A 570 -1.01 -10.64 16.77
N LEU A 571 -0.59 -9.39 16.52
CA LEU A 571 -1.21 -8.55 15.49
C LEU A 571 -1.01 -9.11 14.06
N ASP A 572 0.03 -9.93 13.88
CA ASP A 572 0.33 -10.68 12.65
C ASP A 572 -0.43 -12.03 12.56
N VAL A 573 -1.26 -12.35 13.55
CA VAL A 573 -2.17 -13.49 13.46
C VAL A 573 -3.44 -13.04 12.74
N SER A 574 -3.58 -13.45 11.49
CA SER A 574 -4.78 -13.17 10.69
C SER A 574 -6.01 -13.92 11.21
N LEU A 575 -7.20 -13.41 10.89
CA LEU A 575 -8.46 -14.09 11.22
C LEU A 575 -8.54 -15.48 10.59
N PHE A 576 -8.01 -15.63 9.37
CA PHE A 576 -7.93 -16.93 8.69
C PHE A 576 -7.13 -17.95 9.51
N LYS A 577 -5.94 -17.55 10.00
CA LYS A 577 -5.12 -18.43 10.83
C LYS A 577 -5.81 -18.80 12.14
N LEU A 578 -6.36 -17.80 12.84
CA LEU A 578 -7.06 -18.01 14.11
C LEU A 578 -8.19 -19.05 13.97
N LEU A 579 -9.10 -18.84 13.01
CA LEU A 579 -10.23 -19.75 12.80
C LEU A 579 -9.81 -21.11 12.24
N SER A 580 -8.76 -21.16 11.41
CA SER A 580 -8.21 -22.42 10.90
C SER A 580 -7.63 -23.28 12.02
N ASP A 581 -6.93 -22.67 12.99
CA ASP A 581 -6.33 -23.37 14.12
C ASP A 581 -7.42 -23.79 15.13
N THR A 582 -8.44 -22.96 15.35
CA THR A 582 -9.52 -23.25 16.32
C THR A 582 -10.57 -24.23 15.78
N HIS A 583 -10.94 -24.14 14.50
CA HIS A 583 -11.98 -24.96 13.88
C HIS A 583 -11.49 -25.61 12.58
N PRO A 584 -10.62 -26.64 12.66
CA PRO A 584 -10.07 -27.30 11.48
C PRO A 584 -11.14 -27.87 10.53
N ASP A 585 -12.28 -28.33 11.08
CA ASP A 585 -13.39 -28.86 10.29
C ASP A 585 -14.05 -27.81 9.38
N SER A 586 -13.82 -26.52 9.62
CA SER A 586 -14.30 -25.44 8.75
C SER A 586 -13.43 -25.23 7.51
N VAL A 587 -12.26 -25.86 7.45
CA VAL A 587 -11.25 -25.69 6.40
C VAL A 587 -11.41 -26.72 5.30
N VAL A 588 -11.33 -26.26 4.05
CA VAL A 588 -11.16 -27.10 2.87
C VAL A 588 -9.85 -26.75 2.17
N ASN A 589 -9.03 -27.76 1.90
CA ASN A 589 -7.72 -27.59 1.28
C ASN A 589 -7.82 -27.74 -0.23
N LEU A 590 -7.21 -26.81 -0.97
CA LEU A 590 -6.87 -26.99 -2.37
C LEU A 590 -5.45 -27.56 -2.44
N GLU A 591 -5.29 -28.76 -3.00
CA GLU A 591 -4.06 -29.54 -2.99
C GLU A 591 -3.46 -29.71 -4.40
N HIS A 592 -4.30 -29.77 -5.44
CA HIS A 592 -3.87 -29.86 -6.84
C HIS A 592 -3.41 -28.48 -7.37
N GLN A 593 -2.12 -28.36 -7.69
CA GLN A 593 -1.48 -27.14 -8.18
C GLN A 593 -1.12 -27.20 -9.67
N TYR A 594 -1.21 -26.07 -10.37
CA TYR A 594 -1.06 -25.94 -11.82
C TYR A 594 0.11 -25.03 -12.23
N ARG A 595 1.08 -24.81 -11.34
CA ARG A 595 2.19 -23.87 -11.55
C ARG A 595 3.54 -24.56 -11.68
N MET A 596 3.91 -25.32 -10.65
CA MET A 596 5.27 -25.84 -10.43
C MET A 596 5.38 -27.25 -11.01
N CYS A 597 6.51 -27.55 -11.64
CA CYS A 597 6.90 -28.94 -11.88
C CYS A 597 7.16 -29.68 -10.55
N GLU A 598 7.25 -31.02 -10.61
CA GLU A 598 7.33 -31.85 -9.39
C GLU A 598 8.56 -31.55 -8.52
N ASP A 599 9.72 -31.32 -9.12
CA ASP A 599 10.95 -31.05 -8.38
C ASP A 599 10.85 -29.75 -7.57
N ILE A 600 10.33 -28.68 -8.18
CA ILE A 600 10.11 -27.39 -7.50
C ILE A 600 9.05 -27.56 -6.42
N MET A 601 7.93 -28.22 -6.73
CA MET A 601 6.86 -28.49 -5.77
C MET A 601 7.38 -29.26 -4.55
N THR A 602 8.28 -30.23 -4.75
CA THR A 602 8.85 -31.10 -3.70
C THR A 602 9.50 -30.30 -2.58
N LEU A 603 10.16 -29.17 -2.89
CA LEU A 603 10.77 -28.30 -1.88
C LEU A 603 9.73 -27.82 -0.85
N SER A 604 8.72 -27.08 -1.31
CA SER A 604 7.67 -26.57 -0.42
C SER A 604 6.80 -27.69 0.14
N ASN A 605 6.55 -28.76 -0.63
CA ASN A 605 5.69 -29.85 -0.18
C ASN A 605 6.29 -30.62 0.99
N THR A 606 7.60 -30.87 0.95
CA THR A 606 8.34 -31.58 2.00
C THR A 606 8.57 -30.68 3.22
N LEU A 607 8.98 -29.42 2.98
CA LEU A 607 9.37 -28.52 4.07
C LEU A 607 8.18 -27.91 4.81
N ILE A 608 7.02 -27.76 4.16
CA ILE A 608 5.92 -26.91 4.65
C ILE A 608 4.55 -27.59 4.56
N TYR A 609 4.18 -28.16 3.42
CA TYR A 609 2.81 -28.66 3.20
C TYR A 609 2.59 -30.13 3.61
N HIS A 610 3.60 -30.80 4.16
CA HIS A 610 3.53 -32.18 4.65
C HIS A 610 3.08 -33.19 3.59
N GLY A 611 3.57 -33.05 2.36
CA GLY A 611 3.24 -33.97 1.25
C GLY A 611 1.85 -33.80 0.65
N ARG A 612 1.07 -32.79 1.07
CA ARG A 612 -0.31 -32.57 0.59
C ARG A 612 -0.40 -32.00 -0.83
N LEU A 613 0.57 -31.22 -1.28
CA LEU A 613 0.55 -30.64 -2.64
C LEU A 613 0.71 -31.73 -3.71
N ARG A 614 -0.05 -31.61 -4.80
CA ARG A 614 -0.02 -32.54 -5.95
C ARG A 614 0.00 -31.77 -7.26
N CYS A 615 0.71 -32.26 -8.26
CA CYS A 615 0.60 -31.71 -9.62
C CYS A 615 -0.82 -31.94 -10.15
N GLY A 616 -1.43 -30.90 -10.72
CA GLY A 616 -2.81 -30.96 -11.24
C GLY A 616 -2.93 -31.73 -12.56
N THR A 617 -1.83 -31.93 -13.29
CA THR A 617 -1.73 -32.75 -14.50
C THR A 617 -0.40 -33.48 -14.54
N GLU A 618 -0.33 -34.62 -15.23
CA GLU A 618 0.94 -35.36 -15.46
C GLU A 618 1.92 -34.56 -16.34
N GLU A 619 1.41 -33.79 -17.31
CA GLU A 619 2.23 -32.93 -18.17
C GLU A 619 3.02 -31.89 -17.35
N LEU A 620 2.37 -31.29 -16.34
CA LEU A 620 3.01 -30.31 -15.47
C LEU A 620 4.15 -30.94 -14.65
N ARG A 621 3.97 -32.19 -14.23
CA ARG A 621 4.93 -32.94 -13.41
C ARG A 621 6.33 -32.95 -14.04
N PHE A 622 6.36 -33.19 -15.34
CA PHE A 622 7.59 -33.33 -16.14
C PHE A 622 7.92 -32.07 -16.94
N LYS A 623 7.22 -30.94 -16.73
CA LYS A 623 7.50 -29.69 -17.45
C LYS A 623 8.94 -29.22 -17.17
N LYS A 624 9.66 -28.88 -18.25
CA LYS A 624 11.04 -28.38 -18.23
C LYS A 624 11.10 -26.98 -18.82
N LEU A 625 12.22 -26.29 -18.59
CA LEU A 625 12.50 -25.03 -19.25
C LEU A 625 12.74 -25.28 -20.74
N ASP A 626 12.10 -24.47 -21.59
CA ASP A 626 12.44 -24.43 -23.01
C ASP A 626 13.75 -23.65 -23.19
N VAL A 627 14.74 -24.28 -23.80
CA VAL A 627 16.07 -23.70 -24.05
C VAL A 627 16.37 -23.82 -25.54
N PRO A 628 15.94 -22.83 -26.36
CA PRO A 628 15.95 -22.96 -27.82
C PRO A 628 17.34 -23.17 -28.43
N ASN A 629 18.38 -22.56 -27.83
CA ASN A 629 19.73 -22.60 -28.38
C ASN A 629 20.80 -22.77 -27.30
N MET A 630 20.86 -23.96 -26.68
CA MET A 630 21.90 -24.30 -25.69
C MET A 630 23.33 -24.09 -26.21
N ASN A 631 23.56 -24.26 -27.51
CA ASN A 631 24.88 -24.06 -28.12
C ASN A 631 25.33 -22.59 -28.13
N ALA A 632 24.43 -21.62 -27.91
CA ALA A 632 24.79 -20.21 -27.85
C ALA A 632 25.62 -19.84 -26.61
N ILE A 633 25.66 -20.69 -25.57
CA ILE A 633 26.55 -20.49 -24.40
C ILE A 633 28.01 -20.33 -24.84
N LYS A 634 28.40 -20.93 -25.96
CA LYS A 634 29.74 -20.81 -26.55
C LYS A 634 30.15 -19.36 -26.82
N ASN A 635 29.18 -18.46 -27.06
CA ASN A 635 29.44 -17.04 -27.28
C ASN A 635 29.96 -16.33 -26.01
N LEU A 636 29.76 -16.94 -24.84
CA LEU A 636 30.23 -16.45 -23.54
C LEU A 636 31.55 -17.12 -23.14
N HIS A 637 32.12 -17.99 -23.97
CA HIS A 637 33.43 -18.58 -23.74
C HIS A 637 34.50 -17.67 -24.36
N TYR A 638 35.69 -17.63 -23.76
CA TYR A 638 36.83 -16.93 -24.36
C TYR A 638 37.25 -17.59 -25.68
N ASP A 639 37.41 -16.78 -26.73
CA ASP A 639 37.90 -17.19 -28.04
C ASP A 639 39.42 -16.99 -28.18
N SER A 640 40.03 -17.59 -29.22
CA SER A 640 41.48 -17.46 -29.48
C SER A 640 41.94 -16.01 -29.67
N THR A 641 41.04 -15.10 -30.04
CA THR A 641 41.28 -13.67 -30.28
C THR A 641 41.29 -12.84 -28.99
N SER A 642 40.50 -13.20 -27.99
CA SER A 642 40.44 -12.56 -26.68
C SER A 642 41.57 -13.01 -25.75
N MET A 643 42.12 -14.22 -25.96
CA MET A 643 43.31 -14.72 -25.23
C MET A 643 44.59 -13.90 -25.53
N LEU A 644 44.73 -13.33 -26.74
CA LEU A 644 45.91 -12.55 -27.13
C LEU A 644 45.99 -11.17 -26.44
N ARG A 645 44.88 -10.64 -25.92
CA ARG A 645 44.83 -9.29 -25.32
C ARG A 645 45.14 -9.23 -23.83
N LEU A 646 45.10 -10.35 -23.11
CA LEU A 646 45.09 -10.36 -21.65
C LEU A 646 46.38 -10.83 -20.96
N GLY A 647 47.40 -11.29 -21.69
CA GLY A 647 48.78 -11.45 -21.19
C GLY A 647 48.97 -12.19 -19.85
N THR A 648 48.01 -13.01 -19.41
CA THR A 648 48.02 -13.64 -18.08
C THR A 648 47.46 -15.06 -18.12
N SER A 649 48.12 -15.98 -17.40
CA SER A 649 47.67 -17.36 -17.12
C SER A 649 46.48 -17.37 -16.15
N LYS A 650 45.30 -16.90 -16.59
CA LYS A 650 44.05 -17.15 -15.86
C LYS A 650 43.43 -18.47 -16.30
N PRO A 651 42.76 -19.23 -15.43
CA PRO A 651 41.99 -20.40 -15.84
C PRO A 651 40.76 -19.97 -16.66
N PHE A 652 40.50 -20.64 -17.80
CA PHE A 652 39.40 -20.30 -18.72
C PHE A 652 38.61 -21.57 -19.08
N CYS A 653 37.29 -21.44 -19.21
CA CYS A 653 36.42 -22.56 -19.60
C CYS A 653 36.67 -22.92 -21.08
N THR A 654 37.45 -23.98 -21.32
CA THR A 654 37.83 -24.46 -22.68
C THR A 654 36.93 -25.54 -23.24
N SER A 655 36.11 -26.17 -22.40
CA SER A 655 35.56 -27.49 -22.69
C SER A 655 34.15 -27.44 -23.28
N MET A 656 33.99 -28.10 -24.43
CA MET A 656 32.72 -28.43 -25.08
C MET A 656 32.09 -29.72 -24.52
N ALA A 657 32.75 -30.42 -23.59
CA ALA A 657 32.27 -31.68 -23.06
C ALA A 657 31.17 -31.45 -22.00
N GLU A 658 30.16 -32.32 -22.01
CA GLU A 658 29.21 -32.47 -20.90
C GLU A 658 30.02 -32.63 -19.60
N SER A 659 29.67 -31.87 -18.54
CA SER A 659 30.28 -31.83 -17.19
C SER A 659 31.48 -30.90 -16.91
N CYS A 660 31.81 -29.91 -17.75
CA CYS A 660 32.93 -28.97 -17.49
C CYS A 660 32.57 -27.46 -17.52
N CYS A 661 31.32 -27.10 -17.80
CA CYS A 661 30.88 -25.69 -17.87
C CYS A 661 29.72 -25.48 -16.91
N TRP A 662 29.98 -24.74 -15.83
CA TRP A 662 28.98 -24.51 -14.78
C TRP A 662 27.74 -23.75 -15.28
N LEU A 663 27.88 -22.85 -16.25
CA LEU A 663 26.75 -22.17 -16.87
C LEU A 663 25.85 -23.14 -17.63
N ARG A 664 26.44 -24.01 -18.46
CA ARG A 664 25.70 -25.03 -19.20
C ARG A 664 24.99 -26.00 -18.26
N ASP A 665 25.68 -26.49 -17.24
CA ASP A 665 25.14 -27.46 -16.28
C ASP A 665 23.93 -26.89 -15.49
N LEU A 666 23.96 -25.60 -15.14
CA LEU A 666 22.86 -24.94 -14.43
C LEU A 666 21.68 -24.56 -15.35
N ILE A 667 21.96 -24.21 -16.60
CA ILE A 667 20.94 -23.84 -17.60
C ILE A 667 20.23 -25.07 -18.17
N ASP A 668 20.90 -26.22 -18.18
CA ASP A 668 20.38 -27.50 -18.67
C ASP A 668 18.93 -27.77 -18.23
N SER A 669 18.05 -28.12 -19.17
CA SER A 669 16.61 -28.21 -18.92
C SER A 669 16.23 -29.38 -17.98
N GLU A 670 17.09 -30.40 -17.84
CA GLU A 670 16.91 -31.48 -16.86
C GLU A 670 17.21 -31.03 -15.43
N ALA A 671 18.11 -30.06 -15.26
CA ALA A 671 18.44 -29.45 -13.96
C ALA A 671 17.33 -28.47 -13.52
N ARG A 672 16.16 -28.99 -13.14
CA ARG A 672 14.99 -28.19 -12.75
C ARG A 672 15.20 -27.39 -11.46
N VAL A 673 15.91 -27.96 -10.48
CA VAL A 673 16.21 -27.30 -9.21
C VAL A 673 17.70 -27.44 -8.90
N ARG A 674 18.38 -26.34 -8.61
CA ARG A 674 19.78 -26.34 -8.14
C ARG A 674 20.01 -25.35 -7.01
N PHE A 675 20.71 -25.81 -5.97
CA PHE A 675 21.36 -24.93 -5.00
C PHE A 675 22.81 -24.68 -5.45
N VAL A 676 23.09 -23.46 -5.86
CA VAL A 676 24.40 -23.03 -6.34
C VAL A 676 25.22 -22.57 -5.14
N ASN A 677 26.13 -23.42 -4.69
CA ASN A 677 26.97 -23.17 -3.52
C ASN A 677 28.13 -22.23 -3.88
N THR A 678 28.27 -21.15 -3.11
CA THR A 678 29.29 -20.10 -3.30
C THR A 678 30.49 -20.20 -2.37
N ASP A 679 30.56 -21.23 -1.52
CA ASP A 679 31.63 -21.37 -0.50
C ASP A 679 33.02 -21.64 -1.09
N THR A 680 33.09 -22.26 -2.26
CA THR A 680 34.33 -22.56 -3.00
C THR A 680 35.02 -21.31 -3.55
N LEU A 681 34.32 -20.18 -3.62
CA LEU A 681 34.79 -18.89 -4.13
C LEU A 681 35.34 -17.96 -3.01
N GLN A 682 35.45 -18.45 -1.78
CA GLN A 682 35.95 -17.63 -0.67
C GLN A 682 37.40 -17.18 -0.89
N PRO A 683 37.75 -15.92 -0.55
CA PRO A 683 36.99 -14.95 0.26
C PRO A 683 36.06 -14.00 -0.53
N LEU A 684 35.97 -14.11 -1.87
CA LEU A 684 35.26 -13.15 -2.73
C LEU A 684 33.74 -13.11 -2.50
N THR A 685 33.15 -14.17 -1.95
CA THR A 685 31.71 -14.34 -1.73
C THR A 685 31.20 -13.97 -0.34
N ARG A 686 32.00 -13.26 0.46
CA ARG A 686 31.56 -12.75 1.78
C ARG A 686 30.57 -11.61 1.63
N GLU A 687 29.61 -11.55 2.54
CA GLU A 687 28.66 -10.43 2.60
C GLU A 687 29.36 -9.13 3.02
N GLU A 688 28.96 -8.01 2.41
CA GLU A 688 29.31 -6.67 2.86
C GLU A 688 28.14 -6.09 3.67
N ALA A 689 28.37 -5.88 4.97
CA ALA A 689 27.40 -5.28 5.88
C ALA A 689 27.85 -3.86 6.31
N LYS A 690 27.05 -2.84 5.98
CA LYS A 690 27.20 -1.46 6.48
C LYS A 690 25.87 -0.99 7.06
N GLY A 691 25.72 -1.07 8.37
CA GLY A 691 24.44 -0.82 9.05
C GLY A 691 23.34 -1.79 8.57
N ASN A 692 22.19 -1.27 8.16
CA ASN A 692 21.09 -2.08 7.62
C ASN A 692 21.27 -2.50 6.16
N ARG A 693 22.35 -2.07 5.49
CA ARG A 693 22.67 -2.43 4.12
C ARG A 693 23.53 -3.69 4.11
N ILE A 694 22.95 -4.80 3.65
CA ILE A 694 23.65 -6.06 3.43
C ILE A 694 23.60 -6.37 1.93
N VAL A 695 24.75 -6.62 1.32
CA VAL A 695 24.89 -6.98 -0.10
C VAL A 695 25.94 -8.07 -0.25
N ASN A 696 25.86 -8.81 -1.36
CA ASN A 696 26.87 -9.78 -1.74
C ASN A 696 27.22 -9.54 -3.22
N PRO A 697 28.31 -8.81 -3.51
CA PRO A 697 28.69 -8.45 -4.88
C PRO A 697 29.00 -9.67 -5.76
N ALA A 698 29.62 -10.71 -5.20
CA ALA A 698 29.93 -11.92 -5.96
C ALA A 698 28.66 -12.71 -6.31
N GLU A 699 27.72 -12.87 -5.37
CA GLU A 699 26.39 -13.44 -5.71
C GLU A 699 25.69 -12.62 -6.79
N ALA A 700 25.75 -11.28 -6.70
CA ALA A 700 25.13 -10.43 -7.71
C ALA A 700 25.75 -10.65 -9.09
N ARG A 701 27.07 -10.82 -9.18
CA ARG A 701 27.78 -11.14 -10.43
C ARG A 701 27.36 -12.51 -10.98
N ILE A 702 27.28 -13.54 -10.14
CA ILE A 702 26.80 -14.87 -10.55
C ILE A 702 25.37 -14.79 -11.12
N VAL A 703 24.49 -14.05 -10.46
CA VAL A 703 23.11 -13.87 -10.91
C VAL A 703 23.06 -13.14 -12.26
N VAL A 704 23.84 -12.08 -12.44
CA VAL A 704 23.94 -11.35 -13.72
C VAL A 704 24.38 -12.30 -14.84
N GLN A 705 25.46 -13.05 -14.61
CA GLN A 705 25.99 -14.01 -15.57
C GLN A 705 24.98 -15.10 -15.94
N LEU A 706 24.24 -15.63 -14.96
CA LEU A 706 23.17 -16.60 -15.20
C LEU A 706 22.03 -16.03 -16.04
N VAL A 707 21.59 -14.79 -15.75
CA VAL A 707 20.53 -14.12 -16.51
C VAL A 707 20.98 -13.87 -17.95
N GLU A 708 22.16 -13.30 -18.16
CA GLU A 708 22.72 -13.06 -19.50
C GLU A 708 22.88 -14.37 -20.28
N SER A 709 23.26 -15.44 -19.61
CA SER A 709 23.37 -16.77 -20.23
C SER A 709 22.03 -17.35 -20.63
N LEU A 710 20.99 -17.23 -19.79
CA LEU A 710 19.61 -17.64 -20.12
C LEU A 710 19.07 -16.87 -21.33
N LEU A 711 19.32 -15.57 -21.38
CA LEU A 711 18.94 -14.74 -22.53
C LEU A 711 19.70 -15.16 -23.80
N THR A 712 21.00 -15.46 -23.66
CA THR A 712 21.85 -15.89 -24.78
C THR A 712 21.36 -17.20 -25.40
N VAL A 713 20.87 -18.15 -24.60
CA VAL A 713 20.31 -19.42 -25.09
C VAL A 713 18.87 -19.30 -25.60
N GLY A 714 18.30 -18.10 -25.60
CA GLY A 714 17.00 -17.80 -26.19
C GLY A 714 15.81 -17.89 -25.23
N VAL A 715 16.03 -17.92 -23.91
CA VAL A 715 14.93 -17.78 -22.94
C VAL A 715 14.39 -16.35 -22.99
N PRO A 716 13.08 -16.12 -23.17
CA PRO A 716 12.51 -14.79 -23.18
C PRO A 716 12.76 -14.02 -21.88
N ASP A 717 13.10 -12.74 -21.97
CA ASP A 717 13.33 -11.88 -20.80
C ASP A 717 12.12 -11.83 -19.84
N GLY A 718 10.91 -11.78 -20.40
CA GLY A 718 9.66 -11.81 -19.66
C GLY A 718 9.39 -13.11 -18.88
N GLU A 719 10.10 -14.20 -19.17
CA GLU A 719 9.98 -15.49 -18.47
C GLU A 719 11.00 -15.65 -17.33
N ILE A 720 11.92 -14.70 -17.17
CA ILE A 720 12.96 -14.71 -16.14
C ILE A 720 12.56 -13.80 -14.97
N GLY A 721 12.62 -14.35 -13.76
CA GLY A 721 12.45 -13.62 -12.51
C GLY A 721 13.71 -13.66 -11.65
N VAL A 722 14.18 -12.51 -11.16
CA VAL A 722 15.26 -12.42 -10.18
C VAL A 722 14.71 -11.94 -8.84
N MET A 723 15.04 -12.68 -7.78
CA MET A 723 14.52 -12.46 -6.44
C MET A 723 15.64 -12.36 -5.41
N THR A 724 15.41 -11.54 -4.39
CA THR A 724 16.25 -11.47 -3.18
C THR A 724 15.42 -10.95 -2.00
N HIS A 725 15.87 -11.18 -0.77
CA HIS A 725 15.19 -10.65 0.43
C HIS A 725 15.67 -9.23 0.80
N TYR A 726 16.80 -8.79 0.25
CA TYR A 726 17.44 -7.52 0.63
C TYR A 726 17.25 -6.47 -0.46
N ARG A 727 16.62 -5.33 -0.11
CA ARG A 727 16.43 -4.20 -1.05
C ARG A 727 17.76 -3.65 -1.59
N SER A 728 18.80 -3.66 -0.76
CA SER A 728 20.15 -3.25 -1.14
C SER A 728 20.76 -4.17 -2.19
N GLN A 729 20.58 -5.49 -2.07
CA GLN A 729 21.00 -6.45 -3.09
C GLN A 729 20.21 -6.26 -4.38
N LEU A 730 18.90 -6.04 -4.27
CA LEU A 730 18.05 -5.77 -5.44
C LEU A 730 18.54 -4.53 -6.21
N SER A 731 18.97 -3.48 -5.53
CA SER A 731 19.54 -2.30 -6.17
C SER A 731 20.82 -2.60 -6.95
N LEU A 732 21.66 -3.50 -6.42
CA LEU A 732 22.90 -3.93 -7.08
C LEU A 732 22.60 -4.78 -8.31
N LEU A 733 21.68 -5.74 -8.20
CA LEU A 733 21.20 -6.57 -9.31
C LEU A 733 20.57 -5.73 -10.43
N LYS A 734 19.74 -4.76 -10.07
CA LYS A 734 19.17 -3.79 -11.02
C LYS A 734 20.22 -2.94 -11.71
N HIS A 735 21.36 -2.70 -11.06
CA HIS A 735 22.48 -1.98 -11.67
C HIS A 735 23.22 -2.85 -12.69
N GLY A 736 23.48 -4.12 -12.36
CA GLY A 736 24.11 -5.07 -13.27
C GLY A 736 23.26 -5.37 -14.51
N LEU A 737 21.94 -5.52 -14.33
CA LEU A 737 21.01 -5.88 -15.41
C LEU A 737 20.28 -4.68 -16.05
N ARG A 738 20.88 -3.48 -16.03
CA ARG A 738 20.26 -2.26 -16.59
C ARG A 738 19.89 -2.37 -18.07
N GLY A 739 20.61 -3.21 -18.83
CA GLY A 739 20.35 -3.47 -20.25
C GLY A 739 19.13 -4.35 -20.52
N HIS A 740 18.59 -5.04 -19.50
CA HIS A 740 17.56 -6.07 -19.66
C HIS A 740 16.25 -5.66 -19.00
N VAL A 741 15.50 -4.76 -19.65
CA VAL A 741 14.29 -4.15 -19.09
C VAL A 741 13.14 -5.15 -18.90
N GLY A 742 13.07 -6.23 -19.70
CA GLY A 742 12.01 -7.24 -19.57
C GLY A 742 12.21 -8.26 -18.46
N VAL A 743 13.42 -8.35 -17.87
CA VAL A 743 13.68 -9.25 -16.74
C VAL A 743 13.06 -8.67 -15.46
N GLU A 744 12.20 -9.45 -14.82
CA GLU A 744 11.47 -8.97 -13.65
C GLU A 744 12.28 -9.15 -12.37
N MET A 745 12.55 -8.05 -11.65
CA MET A 745 13.40 -8.06 -10.45
C MET A 745 12.70 -7.40 -9.25
N HIS A 746 12.38 -8.19 -8.22
CA HIS A 746 11.75 -7.69 -6.99
C HIS A 746 12.23 -8.40 -5.72
N THR A 747 11.86 -7.85 -4.56
CA THR A 747 11.99 -8.58 -3.29
C THR A 747 10.94 -9.68 -3.21
N ALA A 748 11.20 -10.74 -2.42
CA ALA A 748 10.27 -11.86 -2.24
C ALA A 748 8.82 -11.43 -1.99
N ASP A 749 8.62 -10.48 -1.07
CA ASP A 749 7.31 -9.92 -0.71
C ASP A 749 6.57 -9.26 -1.90
N ARG A 750 7.30 -8.54 -2.76
CA ARG A 750 6.72 -7.82 -3.90
C ARG A 750 6.46 -8.73 -5.11
N PHE A 751 7.11 -9.90 -5.14
CA PHE A 751 6.88 -10.92 -6.17
C PHE A 751 5.66 -11.79 -5.86
N GLN A 752 4.98 -11.56 -4.74
CA GLN A 752 3.80 -12.33 -4.37
C GLN A 752 2.68 -12.19 -5.42
N GLY A 753 1.96 -13.28 -5.64
CA GLY A 753 0.93 -13.38 -6.68
C GLY A 753 1.47 -13.55 -8.10
N ARG A 754 2.77 -13.32 -8.34
CA ARG A 754 3.43 -13.48 -9.64
C ARG A 754 4.06 -14.86 -9.77
N ASP A 755 4.45 -15.22 -10.99
CA ASP A 755 5.23 -16.42 -11.31
C ASP A 755 5.99 -16.25 -12.63
N LYS A 756 7.07 -17.04 -12.79
CA LYS A 756 7.97 -17.03 -13.94
C LYS A 756 8.41 -18.46 -14.26
N ASP A 757 8.76 -18.73 -15.51
CA ASP A 757 9.25 -20.06 -15.87
C ASP A 757 10.60 -20.34 -15.21
N VAL A 758 11.50 -19.35 -15.19
CA VAL A 758 12.76 -19.39 -14.43
C VAL A 758 12.76 -18.38 -13.30
N VAL A 759 13.14 -18.82 -12.09
CA VAL A 759 13.43 -17.93 -10.97
C VAL A 759 14.85 -18.13 -10.46
N ILE A 760 15.58 -17.04 -10.31
CA ILE A 760 16.92 -16.98 -9.72
C ILE A 760 16.83 -16.24 -8.39
N LEU A 761 17.18 -16.91 -7.29
CA LEU A 761 17.08 -16.39 -5.92
C LEU A 761 18.47 -16.20 -5.31
N SER A 762 18.85 -14.96 -4.98
CA SER A 762 20.06 -14.65 -4.20
C SER A 762 19.72 -14.51 -2.70
N LEU A 763 20.39 -15.32 -1.89
CA LEU A 763 20.22 -15.36 -0.43
C LEU A 763 21.12 -14.37 0.32
N VAL A 764 22.19 -13.89 -0.31
CA VAL A 764 23.11 -12.83 0.16
C VAL A 764 23.99 -13.21 1.34
N ARG A 765 23.43 -13.90 2.35
CA ARG A 765 24.09 -14.15 3.64
C ARG A 765 25.23 -15.16 3.49
N SER A 766 26.42 -14.72 3.87
CA SER A 766 27.67 -15.47 3.79
C SER A 766 28.66 -14.92 4.82
N ASN A 767 28.76 -15.59 5.98
CA ASN A 767 29.55 -15.13 7.12
C ASN A 767 30.01 -16.28 8.03
N GLU A 768 31.12 -16.06 8.75
CA GLU A 768 31.72 -17.05 9.65
C GLU A 768 30.82 -17.43 10.84
N ASN A 769 29.99 -16.49 11.29
CA ASN A 769 29.08 -16.68 12.42
C ASN A 769 27.85 -17.54 12.06
N CYS A 770 27.72 -17.99 10.82
CA CYS A 770 26.56 -18.73 10.31
C CYS A 770 25.20 -18.05 10.57
N SER A 771 25.20 -16.70 10.60
CA SER A 771 24.02 -15.90 10.90
C SER A 771 23.25 -15.51 9.64
N ILE A 772 22.01 -15.95 9.53
CA ILE A 772 21.12 -15.69 8.38
C ILE A 772 20.26 -14.42 8.53
N GLY A 773 20.20 -13.84 9.74
CA GLY A 773 19.38 -12.67 10.03
C GLY A 773 17.85 -12.94 10.00
N GLU A 774 17.07 -11.97 10.49
CA GLU A 774 15.62 -12.13 10.70
C GLU A 774 14.80 -12.33 9.41
N LEU A 775 15.23 -11.73 8.30
CA LEU A 775 14.51 -11.84 7.03
C LEU A 775 14.51 -13.25 6.45
N LEU A 776 15.59 -14.01 6.66
CA LEU A 776 15.72 -15.39 6.17
C LEU A 776 15.23 -16.44 7.19
N LYS A 777 15.14 -16.09 8.47
CA LYS A 777 14.50 -16.94 9.50
C LYS A 777 13.00 -17.11 9.26
N ASP A 778 12.35 -16.11 8.69
CA ASP A 778 10.94 -16.20 8.32
C ASP A 778 10.75 -17.14 7.12
N TRP A 779 10.47 -18.40 7.43
CA TRP A 779 10.29 -19.46 6.45
C TRP A 779 9.17 -19.19 5.44
N ARG A 780 8.18 -18.35 5.79
CA ARG A 780 7.07 -18.01 4.89
C ARG A 780 7.55 -17.18 3.70
N ARG A 781 8.55 -16.31 3.90
CA ARG A 781 9.18 -15.52 2.82
C ARG A 781 9.92 -16.42 1.84
N ILE A 782 10.66 -17.38 2.38
CA ILE A 782 11.36 -18.38 1.58
C ILE A 782 10.37 -19.25 0.80
N ASN A 783 9.27 -19.67 1.42
CA ASN A 783 8.21 -20.43 0.75
C ASN A 783 7.61 -19.66 -0.44
N VAL A 784 7.36 -18.36 -0.26
CA VAL A 784 6.90 -17.51 -1.34
C VAL A 784 7.93 -17.50 -2.47
N ALA A 785 9.22 -17.33 -2.17
CA ALA A 785 10.28 -17.32 -3.15
C ALA A 785 10.38 -18.65 -3.94
N PHE A 786 10.37 -19.79 -3.25
CA PHE A 786 10.44 -21.11 -3.90
C PHE A 786 9.24 -21.38 -4.82
N THR A 787 8.06 -20.89 -4.45
CA THR A 787 6.81 -21.15 -5.19
C THR A 787 6.53 -20.17 -6.34
N ARG A 788 7.51 -19.34 -6.72
CA ARG A 788 7.41 -18.42 -7.87
C ARG A 788 7.84 -19.06 -9.20
N ALA A 789 8.68 -20.08 -9.16
CA ALA A 789 9.18 -20.76 -10.35
C ALA A 789 8.15 -21.76 -10.90
N LYS A 790 8.04 -21.88 -12.23
CA LYS A 790 7.23 -22.93 -12.87
C LYS A 790 8.07 -24.14 -13.27
N THR A 791 9.20 -23.91 -13.95
CA THR A 791 9.99 -25.00 -14.57
C THR A 791 11.42 -25.09 -14.04
N LYS A 792 12.06 -23.95 -13.73
CA LYS A 792 13.44 -23.93 -13.21
C LYS A 792 13.60 -22.98 -12.02
N LEU A 793 14.26 -23.45 -10.96
CA LEU A 793 14.62 -22.68 -9.78
C LEU A 793 16.12 -22.81 -9.48
N LEU A 794 16.82 -21.67 -9.49
CA LEU A 794 18.22 -21.57 -9.10
C LEU A 794 18.34 -20.76 -7.81
N VAL A 795 18.88 -21.35 -6.76
CA VAL A 795 19.07 -20.70 -5.46
C VAL A 795 20.57 -20.52 -5.20
N ILE A 796 21.03 -19.28 -5.07
CA ILE A 796 22.43 -18.93 -4.88
C ILE A 796 22.66 -18.55 -3.41
N GLY A 797 23.68 -19.15 -2.78
CA GLY A 797 24.09 -18.78 -1.43
C GLY A 797 25.22 -19.64 -0.86
N SER A 798 25.66 -19.31 0.36
CA SER A 798 26.68 -20.06 1.11
C SER A 798 26.08 -21.29 1.79
N LYS A 799 26.50 -22.50 1.41
CA LYS A 799 26.07 -23.76 2.05
C LYS A 799 26.43 -23.78 3.54
N ASN A 800 27.65 -23.37 3.88
CA ASN A 800 28.19 -23.37 5.23
C ASN A 800 27.40 -22.45 6.15
N THR A 801 27.11 -21.22 5.71
CA THR A 801 26.32 -20.25 6.49
C THR A 801 24.91 -20.75 6.74
N LEU A 802 24.25 -21.31 5.71
CA LEU A 802 22.87 -21.77 5.79
C LEU A 802 22.72 -23.06 6.62
N LYS A 803 23.61 -24.04 6.41
CA LYS A 803 23.62 -25.30 7.17
C LYS A 803 23.97 -25.07 8.64
N GLY A 804 24.91 -24.16 8.90
CA GLY A 804 25.37 -23.78 10.24
C GLY A 804 24.40 -22.92 11.05
N SER A 805 23.33 -22.39 10.43
CA SER A 805 22.33 -21.52 11.10
C SER A 805 21.53 -22.19 12.22
N GLY A 806 21.56 -23.54 12.30
CA GLY A 806 20.92 -24.34 13.34
C GLY A 806 19.95 -25.38 12.77
N LYS A 807 19.92 -26.59 13.34
CA LYS A 807 19.09 -27.71 12.83
C LYS A 807 17.58 -27.44 12.84
N ALA A 808 17.12 -26.53 13.70
CA ALA A 808 15.72 -26.15 13.77
C ALA A 808 15.29 -25.22 12.62
N GLU A 809 16.25 -24.47 12.06
CA GLU A 809 15.99 -23.50 10.99
C GLU A 809 15.62 -24.19 9.68
N MET A 810 14.63 -23.63 8.99
CA MET A 810 14.11 -24.22 7.75
C MET A 810 15.15 -24.22 6.64
N LEU A 811 16.04 -23.23 6.57
CA LEU A 811 17.12 -23.19 5.57
C LEU A 811 18.15 -24.32 5.78
N SER A 812 18.42 -24.74 7.01
CA SER A 812 19.27 -25.91 7.28
C SER A 812 18.61 -27.19 6.78
N LYS A 813 17.30 -27.35 7.00
CA LYS A 813 16.50 -28.47 6.46
C LYS A 813 16.43 -28.45 4.93
N PHE A 814 16.31 -27.27 4.33
CA PHE A 814 16.37 -27.08 2.89
C PHE A 814 17.71 -27.57 2.32
N ILE A 815 18.85 -27.19 2.92
CA ILE A 815 20.15 -27.71 2.50
C ILE A 815 20.22 -29.23 2.65
N GLY A 816 19.68 -29.79 3.75
CA GLY A 816 19.59 -31.24 3.93
C GLY A 816 18.79 -31.94 2.81
N LEU A 817 17.66 -31.37 2.39
CA LEU A 817 16.87 -31.87 1.26
C LEU A 817 17.62 -31.76 -0.07
N MET A 818 18.37 -30.67 -0.28
CA MET A 818 19.21 -30.50 -1.46
C MET A 818 20.36 -31.52 -1.50
N GLU A 819 20.93 -31.89 -0.35
CA GLU A 819 21.94 -32.97 -0.24
C GLU A 819 21.33 -34.34 -0.54
N GLU A 820 20.15 -34.65 0.01
CA GLU A 820 19.46 -35.93 -0.22
C GLU A 820 19.10 -36.16 -1.69
N ARG A 821 18.74 -35.09 -2.40
CA ARG A 821 18.32 -35.12 -3.81
C ARG A 821 19.46 -34.93 -4.82
N ASP A 822 20.70 -34.75 -4.35
CA ASP A 822 21.86 -34.41 -5.18
C ASP A 822 21.61 -33.16 -6.06
N TRP A 823 21.03 -32.13 -5.43
CA TRP A 823 20.68 -30.85 -6.07
C TRP A 823 21.66 -29.71 -5.78
N ILE A 824 22.73 -29.99 -5.04
CA ILE A 824 23.80 -29.01 -4.77
C ILE A 824 24.78 -29.00 -5.95
N TYR A 825 25.07 -27.80 -6.45
CA TYR A 825 26.12 -27.56 -7.42
C TYR A 825 27.20 -26.68 -6.77
N ASP A 826 28.39 -27.23 -6.55
CA ASP A 826 29.53 -26.48 -6.03
C ASP A 826 30.21 -25.72 -7.17
N LEU A 827 30.22 -24.38 -7.08
CA LEU A 827 30.85 -23.57 -8.12
C LEU A 827 32.37 -23.83 -8.18
N PRO A 828 32.99 -23.80 -9.37
CA PRO A 828 34.45 -23.91 -9.45
C PRO A 828 35.11 -22.63 -8.89
N PRO A 829 36.32 -22.68 -8.29
CA PRO A 829 36.98 -21.53 -7.66
C PRO A 829 37.17 -20.30 -8.58
N ASP A 830 37.21 -20.53 -9.90
CA ASP A 830 37.38 -19.55 -10.95
C ASP A 830 36.06 -19.15 -11.66
N ALA A 831 34.90 -19.54 -11.13
CA ALA A 831 33.60 -19.35 -11.79
C ALA A 831 33.36 -17.92 -12.30
N LEU A 832 33.71 -16.90 -11.51
CA LEU A 832 33.48 -15.48 -11.83
C LEU A 832 34.32 -14.96 -13.00
N GLU A 833 35.47 -15.58 -13.28
CA GLU A 833 36.42 -15.16 -14.33
C GLU A 833 36.49 -16.14 -15.50
N SER A 834 35.86 -17.31 -15.39
CA SER A 834 35.94 -18.40 -16.36
C SER A 834 35.25 -18.15 -17.71
N HIS A 835 34.40 -17.12 -17.80
CA HIS A 835 33.57 -16.79 -18.97
C HIS A 835 33.61 -15.29 -19.29
N PHE A 836 33.43 -14.97 -20.57
CA PHE A 836 33.42 -13.62 -21.10
C PHE A 836 32.02 -13.00 -21.05
N PHE A 837 31.91 -11.84 -20.42
CA PHE A 837 30.72 -10.99 -20.39
C PHE A 837 31.17 -9.54 -20.67
N ASP A 838 30.44 -8.81 -21.50
CA ASP A 838 30.74 -7.41 -21.80
C ASP A 838 30.47 -6.56 -20.54
N ASP A 839 31.54 -6.23 -19.79
CA ASP A 839 31.42 -5.35 -18.63
C ASP A 839 30.96 -3.96 -19.06
N ALA A 840 29.67 -3.66 -18.84
CA ALA A 840 29.12 -2.31 -18.96
C ALA A 840 29.81 -1.29 -18.02
N ALA A 841 30.61 -1.76 -17.06
CA ALA A 841 31.40 -0.93 -16.15
C ALA A 841 32.66 -0.32 -16.79
N THR A 842 33.19 -0.88 -17.88
CA THR A 842 34.52 -0.52 -18.41
C THR A 842 34.47 0.52 -19.55
N GLN A 843 33.30 0.94 -20.01
CA GLN A 843 33.18 1.98 -21.05
C GLN A 843 33.45 3.41 -20.56
N LEU A 844 33.63 3.64 -19.25
CA LEU A 844 33.85 4.98 -18.69
C LEU A 844 35.32 5.39 -18.53
N THR A 845 36.28 4.50 -18.82
CA THR A 845 37.73 4.82 -18.73
C THR A 845 38.44 4.91 -20.07
N ALA A 846 37.75 4.68 -21.19
CA ALA A 846 38.34 4.70 -22.54
C ALA A 846 37.77 5.79 -23.47
N SER A 847 37.16 6.86 -22.95
CA SER A 847 36.85 8.07 -23.73
C SER A 847 37.80 9.22 -23.35
N GLY A 848 39.08 9.03 -23.65
CA GLY A 848 40.15 10.00 -23.46
C GLY A 848 41.06 10.13 -24.68
N ILE A 849 40.56 9.84 -25.88
CA ILE A 849 41.30 10.08 -27.13
C ILE A 849 40.35 10.72 -28.13
N SER A 850 40.55 12.02 -28.35
CA SER A 850 39.89 12.84 -29.35
C SER A 850 40.07 12.24 -30.76
N PRO A 851 39.01 12.08 -31.57
CA PRO A 851 39.20 11.84 -32.99
C PRO A 851 39.52 13.17 -33.68
N ASN A 852 40.78 13.35 -34.05
CA ASN A 852 41.23 14.34 -35.03
C ASN A 852 40.41 14.18 -36.31
N LYS A 853 39.49 15.11 -36.56
CA LYS A 853 38.89 15.29 -37.88
C LYS A 853 39.88 16.06 -38.75
N GLY A 854 40.60 15.31 -39.59
CA GLY A 854 41.30 15.85 -40.74
C GLY A 854 40.30 16.26 -41.82
N TYR A 855 40.57 17.41 -42.42
CA TYR A 855 39.89 17.97 -43.57
C TYR A 855 40.00 17.05 -44.79
N THR A 856 38.87 16.70 -45.39
CA THR A 856 38.56 16.88 -46.83
C THR A 856 37.08 16.61 -47.08
#